data_AF-A0A9P8N2W7-F1
#
_entry.id   AF-A0A9P8N2W7-F1
#
_cell.length_a   1.000
_cell.length_b   1.000
_cell.length_c   1.000
_cell.angle_alpha   90.00
_cell.angle_beta   90.00
_cell.angle_gamma   90.00
#
_symmetry.space_group_name_H-M   'P 1'
#
loop_
_entity.id
_entity.type
_entity.pdbx_description
1 polymer ?
#
loop_
_entity_poly.entity_id
_entity_poly.type
_entity_poly.pdbx_seq_one_letter_code
_entity_poly.pdbx_strand_id
1 'polypeptide(L)'
;MSSNIPDFEAVLVPMQLDVFVLNPSVCGTGAEDDDTSDVQNHADLHNTAPASVYSRLTDLGGRPEPQPLRHRHGVYIHWTLPRCYRAGVSSGESVPERRRRQELLRRGLGVPGARDGGGAASNETPEFVDPPTRWIVIHREYEAWVVESDYLWSLEDIPVDADLQTNVALFVVGHAGSDVNIEEQAEVFIGCKTPLADWSGEEGPSAQPPSISLLRSGNQLFADFQMHNANVFSVLDNFEYGSSKKPQYLTQAKASYYVLGWHWKEDTDPLWKSGQSVAHGASLDALFMTLHGVSETAPNRDPWLDAMSQLRILCHGAMYNVIWDHENKPKDVPADAFNARLRDQTKAAVSVGTTPMDALLSYCHARRDQSGGIDKLEEDILALGSLLQARDDGVESQREAKDTPLEPKKPAVLKQRELNQTQTLLDACSMAARQYRWDMFSLWWNANDPTVLIGGITSGWPTDYLNKVAVRAPFQTLAPKDGASSNLPGLFKSLSSLLENQLPDVFKAPAVALVTEFYVIRPGGDDSGSPAEGIFYPQFHDKLTTDERWRDLWGNLQPWFPLYAESEVEYQHVPFDYWKLDEHTARLSANEGARYSITVPSADNQKPPPLWEALSGKRDLRVLSGRVLILPQPSFSLAAKIKQLFQNTPPDILNKYLSAEDRANLLKNVGQLSYLSSPLSGLASGLATRAQGSHIKPENKIVGPTGESSTAIATAVIDAAGLTAENIKLIQGNSALTPFATLANFLKDGFCPFKPMTHEQFRFRKLNIIDKFGQSLMAIDQSPRPQGPPPMYPCISDFYEPQTIKLDDGKVYANTIYQKGRLNAEFVKRIAEDPDEDKHRPQKSSSPEGDSAKWRPVTEWETPIWGWLITNYADYGIQLFLPNGTFYREVRFGGPLGTLSSPTWLPFSPDQDAQPNPDTRQLDALVAKLADPEYLRGFWYMATTAEEKLPAAPSAYAQFVNSIVGKPLALHNTGWSLELDGPPLEIQSTRSEVMSPECQLTQPSDPSDQTPFYQFQVRLGDRDAAYDGLVGYFDTTAPGTDEINIDLILTFFAPEKDDMKPLRRLNTKECPLFALFWEAPFPTEPPYNDSSRIVDAARFDDRCNSRRSIFGAILDPCTPVHAYSSFLPPVVLSLPPWTWLKAMDTMTAFFHAGPLTMPLNDVPGYDAAQHSAR
;
A
#
# COMPACT_ATOMS: atom_id res chain seq x y z
N MET A 1 -16.34 17.26 -47.60
CA MET A 1 -17.70 17.83 -47.65
C MET A 1 -18.50 17.09 -46.60
N SER A 2 -18.85 17.72 -45.49
CA SER A 2 -19.55 17.06 -44.39
C SER A 2 -21.03 16.93 -44.73
N SER A 3 -21.50 15.73 -45.01
CA SER A 3 -22.92 15.41 -44.90
C SER A 3 -23.27 15.46 -43.40
N ASN A 4 -24.14 16.38 -43.00
CA ASN A 4 -24.68 16.42 -41.64
C ASN A 4 -25.30 15.07 -41.29
N ILE A 5 -25.10 14.62 -40.07
CA ILE A 5 -25.69 13.38 -39.55
C ILE A 5 -27.22 13.48 -39.53
N PRO A 6 -27.96 12.48 -40.06
CA PRO A 6 -29.40 12.39 -39.89
C PRO A 6 -29.77 12.31 -38.40
N ASP A 7 -30.91 12.88 -38.01
CA ASP A 7 -31.40 12.77 -36.64
C ASP A 7 -31.87 11.33 -36.34
N PHE A 8 -31.70 10.87 -35.10
CA PHE A 8 -32.06 9.53 -34.65
C PHE A 8 -32.26 9.50 -33.14
N GLU A 9 -33.03 8.52 -32.64
CA GLU A 9 -33.46 8.48 -31.23
C GLU A 9 -32.76 7.40 -30.40
N ALA A 10 -32.07 6.43 -31.02
CA ALA A 10 -31.40 5.33 -30.34
C ALA A 10 -29.88 5.32 -30.58
N VAL A 11 -29.09 5.35 -29.50
CA VAL A 11 -27.62 5.25 -29.54
C VAL A 11 -27.22 3.79 -29.30
N LEU A 12 -26.45 3.22 -30.22
CA LEU A 12 -25.96 1.85 -30.16
C LEU A 12 -24.66 1.80 -29.35
N VAL A 13 -24.69 1.18 -28.17
CA VAL A 13 -23.56 1.11 -27.24
C VAL A 13 -22.98 -0.30 -27.24
N PRO A 14 -21.75 -0.52 -27.74
CA PRO A 14 -21.16 -1.85 -27.73
C PRO A 14 -20.77 -2.30 -26.31
N MET A 15 -20.90 -3.59 -26.05
CA MET A 15 -20.42 -4.27 -24.84
C MET A 15 -19.62 -5.53 -25.20
N GLN A 16 -18.64 -5.85 -24.36
CA GLN A 16 -17.85 -7.06 -24.53
C GLN A 16 -18.62 -8.25 -23.97
N LEU A 17 -18.66 -9.33 -24.76
CA LEU A 17 -19.25 -10.61 -24.39
C LEU A 17 -18.14 -11.62 -24.13
N ASP A 18 -18.19 -12.31 -22.98
CA ASP A 18 -17.28 -13.40 -22.66
C ASP A 18 -18.10 -14.69 -22.51
N VAL A 19 -17.55 -15.81 -22.99
CA VAL A 19 -18.27 -17.08 -23.03
C VAL A 19 -17.41 -18.21 -22.46
N PHE A 20 -17.91 -18.88 -21.44
CA PHE A 20 -17.26 -19.97 -20.74
C PHE A 20 -18.01 -21.29 -20.94
N VAL A 21 -17.32 -22.31 -21.43
CA VAL A 21 -17.81 -23.67 -21.60
C VAL A 21 -17.51 -24.45 -20.33
N LEU A 22 -18.54 -24.81 -19.58
CA LEU A 22 -18.43 -25.65 -18.38
C LEU A 22 -18.92 -27.07 -18.67
N ASN A 23 -17.98 -28.01 -18.62
CA ASN A 23 -18.23 -29.45 -18.71
C ASN A 23 -17.31 -30.20 -17.72
N PRO A 24 -17.53 -31.50 -17.48
CA PRO A 24 -16.72 -32.26 -16.52
C PRO A 24 -15.21 -32.30 -16.82
N SER A 25 -14.81 -32.20 -18.10
CA SER A 25 -13.41 -32.26 -18.53
C SER A 25 -12.63 -30.95 -18.29
N VAL A 26 -13.32 -29.86 -17.95
CA VAL A 26 -12.70 -28.56 -17.61
C VAL A 26 -12.24 -28.52 -16.15
N CYS A 27 -12.87 -29.28 -15.26
CA CYS A 27 -12.42 -29.42 -13.88
C CYS A 27 -11.11 -30.22 -13.80
N GLY A 28 -10.36 -29.98 -12.72
CA GLY A 28 -9.18 -30.76 -12.39
C GLY A 28 -9.51 -32.25 -12.26
N THR A 29 -8.55 -33.09 -12.57
CA THR A 29 -8.66 -34.55 -12.46
C THR A 29 -8.49 -35.04 -11.01
N GLY A 30 -7.94 -34.20 -10.14
CA GLY A 30 -7.57 -34.56 -8.77
C GLY A 30 -6.30 -35.41 -8.67
N ALA A 31 -5.54 -35.55 -9.76
CA ALA A 31 -4.24 -36.22 -9.75
C ALA A 31 -3.13 -35.30 -9.18
N GLU A 32 -2.13 -35.87 -8.50
CA GLU A 32 -1.04 -35.09 -7.87
C GLU A 32 -0.22 -34.23 -8.87
N ASP A 33 -0.14 -34.69 -10.13
CA ASP A 33 0.61 -34.04 -11.22
C ASP A 33 -0.30 -33.26 -12.19
N ASP A 34 -1.52 -32.91 -11.80
CA ASP A 34 -2.42 -32.16 -12.66
C ASP A 34 -1.99 -30.69 -12.78
N ASP A 35 -1.33 -30.36 -13.89
CA ASP A 35 -0.87 -28.99 -14.21
C ASP A 35 -1.98 -28.09 -14.79
N THR A 36 -3.20 -28.61 -14.96
CA THR A 36 -4.31 -27.83 -15.51
C THR A 36 -4.90 -26.86 -14.50
N SER A 37 -5.47 -25.76 -14.98
CA SER A 37 -6.32 -24.89 -14.17
C SER A 37 -7.62 -25.63 -13.80
N ASP A 38 -8.20 -25.28 -12.66
CA ASP A 38 -9.42 -25.92 -12.14
C ASP A 38 -10.57 -24.90 -12.03
N VAL A 39 -11.76 -25.33 -11.62
CA VAL A 39 -12.94 -24.47 -11.39
C VAL A 39 -13.34 -24.55 -9.90
N GLN A 40 -13.45 -23.41 -9.22
CA GLN A 40 -13.74 -23.33 -7.79
C GLN A 40 -15.21 -23.49 -7.46
N ASN A 41 -15.51 -24.08 -6.29
CA ASN A 41 -16.89 -24.33 -5.89
C ASN A 41 -17.58 -22.99 -5.57
N HIS A 42 -18.76 -22.76 -6.15
CA HIS A 42 -19.55 -21.54 -5.90
C HIS A 42 -19.85 -21.30 -4.41
N ALA A 43 -20.07 -22.37 -3.62
CA ALA A 43 -20.36 -22.28 -2.18
C ALA A 43 -19.09 -22.28 -1.31
N ASP A 44 -18.00 -22.80 -1.84
CA ASP A 44 -16.72 -22.89 -1.17
C ASP A 44 -15.62 -22.41 -2.13
N LEU A 45 -15.50 -21.08 -2.19
CA LEU A 45 -14.50 -20.38 -3.00
C LEU A 45 -13.06 -20.67 -2.55
N HIS A 46 -12.84 -21.58 -1.60
CA HIS A 46 -11.51 -21.94 -1.15
C HIS A 46 -10.99 -23.25 -1.74
N ASN A 47 -11.87 -24.11 -2.28
CA ASN A 47 -11.50 -25.46 -2.70
C ASN A 47 -11.82 -25.71 -4.19
N THR A 48 -10.86 -26.30 -4.89
CA THR A 48 -11.04 -26.87 -6.23
C THR A 48 -11.11 -28.39 -6.11
N ALA A 49 -11.86 -29.06 -7.00
CA ALA A 49 -12.13 -30.49 -6.87
C ALA A 49 -12.55 -31.10 -8.22
N PRO A 50 -12.31 -32.41 -8.42
CA PRO A 50 -12.74 -33.06 -9.64
C PRO A 50 -14.26 -33.09 -9.77
N ALA A 51 -14.74 -33.11 -11.02
CA ALA A 51 -16.16 -32.96 -11.35
C ALA A 51 -17.10 -33.88 -10.54
N SER A 52 -16.63 -35.11 -10.22
CA SER A 52 -17.39 -36.12 -9.47
C SER A 52 -17.67 -35.77 -8.00
N VAL A 53 -16.88 -34.89 -7.39
CA VAL A 53 -17.09 -34.40 -6.01
C VAL A 53 -17.29 -32.88 -5.95
N TYR A 54 -17.39 -32.24 -7.11
CA TYR A 54 -17.54 -30.81 -7.25
C TYR A 54 -19.02 -30.42 -7.21
N SER A 55 -19.47 -29.78 -6.12
CA SER A 55 -20.90 -29.56 -5.88
C SER A 55 -21.62 -28.64 -6.89
N ARG A 56 -20.87 -27.90 -7.71
CA ARG A 56 -21.45 -27.14 -8.84
C ARG A 56 -21.85 -28.08 -10.00
N LEU A 57 -21.20 -29.22 -10.19
CA LEU A 57 -21.49 -30.18 -11.28
C LEU A 57 -22.15 -31.47 -10.81
N THR A 58 -22.07 -31.80 -9.51
CA THR A 58 -22.57 -33.07 -8.98
C THR A 58 -23.36 -32.85 -7.69
N ASP A 59 -24.57 -33.43 -7.63
CA ASP A 59 -25.34 -33.58 -6.41
C ASP A 59 -24.69 -34.63 -5.51
N LEU A 60 -23.93 -34.17 -4.52
CA LEU A 60 -23.25 -35.01 -3.54
C LEU A 60 -24.22 -35.72 -2.58
N GLY A 61 -25.45 -35.23 -2.45
CA GLY A 61 -26.50 -35.82 -1.62
C GLY A 61 -27.31 -36.90 -2.33
N GLY A 62 -27.17 -37.02 -3.66
CA GLY A 62 -27.84 -38.00 -4.50
C GLY A 62 -27.57 -39.44 -4.03
N ARG A 63 -28.63 -40.26 -3.97
CA ARG A 63 -28.55 -41.67 -3.56
C ARG A 63 -28.97 -42.59 -4.71
N PRO A 64 -28.34 -43.77 -4.89
CA PRO A 64 -27.32 -44.41 -4.05
C PRO A 64 -25.90 -43.86 -4.20
N GLU A 65 -25.64 -43.09 -5.25
CA GLU A 65 -24.36 -42.45 -5.57
C GLU A 65 -24.60 -41.00 -6.01
N PRO A 66 -23.60 -40.11 -5.87
CA PRO A 66 -23.68 -38.73 -6.37
C PRO A 66 -24.11 -38.66 -7.83
N GLN A 67 -25.01 -37.72 -8.16
CA GLN A 67 -25.60 -37.61 -9.50
C GLN A 67 -25.14 -36.34 -10.23
N PRO A 68 -24.76 -36.39 -11.52
CA PRO A 68 -24.41 -35.20 -12.28
C PRO A 68 -25.59 -34.23 -12.43
N LEU A 69 -25.36 -32.95 -12.16
CA LEU A 69 -26.30 -31.85 -12.35
C LEU A 69 -26.25 -31.38 -13.81
N ARG A 70 -26.75 -32.22 -14.74
CA ARG A 70 -26.63 -31.98 -16.19
C ARG A 70 -27.21 -30.64 -16.64
N HIS A 71 -28.21 -30.10 -15.94
CA HIS A 71 -28.79 -28.79 -16.23
C HIS A 71 -27.84 -27.61 -15.98
N ARG A 72 -26.72 -27.82 -15.27
CA ARG A 72 -25.66 -26.82 -15.03
C ARG A 72 -24.51 -26.89 -16.03
N HIS A 73 -24.46 -27.95 -16.84
CA HIS A 73 -23.43 -28.15 -17.87
C HIS A 73 -23.85 -27.37 -19.12
N GLY A 74 -22.95 -26.56 -19.67
CA GLY A 74 -23.30 -25.76 -20.84
C GLY A 74 -22.39 -24.56 -21.04
N VAL A 75 -22.94 -23.58 -21.74
CA VAL A 75 -22.27 -22.35 -22.11
C VAL A 75 -22.78 -21.20 -21.24
N TYR A 76 -21.88 -20.67 -20.42
CA TYR A 76 -22.11 -19.50 -19.59
C TYR A 76 -21.71 -18.25 -20.36
N ILE A 77 -22.68 -17.39 -20.61
CA ILE A 77 -22.51 -16.12 -21.33
C ILE A 77 -22.53 -15.01 -20.29
N HIS A 78 -21.53 -14.13 -20.30
CA HIS A 78 -21.49 -12.94 -19.44
C HIS A 78 -21.21 -11.70 -20.30
N TRP A 79 -21.87 -10.59 -19.99
CA TRP A 79 -21.59 -9.31 -20.63
C TRP A 79 -21.02 -8.28 -19.66
N THR A 80 -19.89 -7.69 -20.05
CA THR A 80 -19.21 -6.69 -19.24
C THR A 80 -19.89 -5.32 -19.43
N LEU A 81 -20.49 -4.79 -18.35
CA LEU A 81 -21.12 -3.46 -18.38
C LEU A 81 -20.14 -2.37 -18.85
N PRO A 82 -20.56 -1.47 -19.76
CA PRO A 82 -19.76 -0.32 -20.18
C PRO A 82 -19.36 0.59 -19.01
N ARG A 83 -18.26 1.33 -19.19
CA ARG A 83 -17.67 2.20 -18.15
C ARG A 83 -18.65 3.23 -17.57
N CYS A 84 -19.63 3.70 -18.35
CA CYS A 84 -20.65 4.64 -17.87
C CYS A 84 -21.42 4.15 -16.64
N TYR A 85 -21.69 2.84 -16.53
CA TYR A 85 -22.39 2.24 -15.41
C TYR A 85 -21.47 1.89 -14.23
N ARG A 86 -20.15 2.03 -14.41
CA ARG A 86 -19.10 1.73 -13.42
C ARG A 86 -18.45 2.97 -12.83
N ALA A 87 -18.91 4.16 -13.21
CA ALA A 87 -18.33 5.43 -12.81
C ALA A 87 -19.34 6.30 -12.06
N GLY A 88 -19.09 6.53 -10.76
CA GLY A 88 -19.88 7.43 -9.94
C GLY A 88 -19.53 8.91 -10.13
N VAL A 89 -20.41 9.81 -9.71
CA VAL A 89 -20.13 11.24 -9.55
C VAL A 89 -19.70 11.48 -8.09
N SER A 90 -18.49 12.01 -7.88
CA SER A 90 -17.96 12.31 -6.55
C SER A 90 -18.81 13.38 -5.84
N SER A 91 -19.08 13.17 -4.55
CA SER A 91 -19.84 14.08 -3.69
C SER A 91 -18.97 14.92 -2.73
N GLY A 92 -17.64 14.87 -2.84
CA GLY A 92 -16.72 15.52 -1.89
C GLY A 92 -16.66 17.06 -1.97
N GLU A 93 -16.34 17.71 -0.85
CA GLU A 93 -16.25 19.18 -0.67
C GLU A 93 -15.31 19.90 -1.64
N SER A 94 -14.27 19.22 -2.12
CA SER A 94 -13.31 19.79 -3.08
C SER A 94 -13.92 20.06 -4.46
N VAL A 95 -15.14 19.56 -4.73
CA VAL A 95 -15.87 19.75 -5.98
C VAL A 95 -16.98 20.79 -5.77
N PRO A 96 -16.91 21.98 -6.43
CA PRO A 96 -17.95 23.00 -6.29
C PRO A 96 -19.36 22.45 -6.61
N GLU A 97 -20.37 22.80 -5.83
CA GLU A 97 -21.76 22.31 -5.98
C GLU A 97 -22.30 22.51 -7.40
N ARG A 98 -22.00 23.66 -8.02
CA ARG A 98 -22.35 23.94 -9.42
C ARG A 98 -21.75 22.91 -10.38
N ARG A 99 -20.49 22.52 -10.15
CA ARG A 99 -19.79 21.50 -10.95
C ARG A 99 -20.41 20.12 -10.72
N ARG A 100 -20.70 19.76 -9.46
CA ARG A 100 -21.41 18.51 -9.12
C ARG A 100 -22.78 18.42 -9.81
N ARG A 101 -23.61 19.46 -9.68
CA ARG A 101 -24.93 19.55 -10.33
C ARG A 101 -24.83 19.44 -11.85
N GLN A 102 -23.83 20.09 -12.45
CA GLN A 102 -23.61 20.01 -13.89
C GLN A 102 -23.20 18.60 -14.33
N GLU A 103 -22.35 17.91 -13.57
CA GLU A 103 -21.96 16.52 -13.86
C GLU A 103 -23.13 15.54 -13.67
N LEU A 104 -23.97 15.71 -12.65
CA LEU A 104 -25.20 14.91 -12.49
C LEU A 104 -26.14 15.06 -13.69
N LEU A 105 -26.40 16.30 -14.12
CA LEU A 105 -27.24 16.57 -15.31
C LEU A 105 -26.67 15.94 -16.58
N ARG A 106 -25.35 16.06 -16.79
CA ARG A 106 -24.67 15.49 -17.96
C ARG A 106 -24.75 13.96 -18.00
N ARG A 107 -24.83 13.28 -16.86
CA ARG A 107 -25.00 11.82 -16.76
C ARG A 107 -26.45 11.36 -16.63
N GLY A 108 -27.42 12.29 -16.71
CA GLY A 108 -28.84 11.96 -16.57
C GLY A 108 -29.23 11.52 -15.16
N LEU A 109 -28.44 11.90 -14.14
CA LEU A 109 -28.75 11.65 -12.74
C LEU A 109 -29.67 12.74 -12.17
N GLY A 110 -30.42 12.40 -11.13
CA GLY A 110 -31.34 13.33 -10.48
C GLY A 110 -30.57 14.49 -9.84
N VAL A 111 -31.03 15.72 -10.06
CA VAL A 111 -30.53 16.87 -9.32
C VAL A 111 -31.45 17.12 -8.13
N PRO A 112 -30.95 17.14 -6.88
CA PRO A 112 -31.73 17.60 -5.75
C PRO A 112 -32.23 19.02 -6.04
N GLY A 113 -33.55 19.17 -6.21
CA GLY A 113 -34.17 20.42 -6.65
C GLY A 113 -35.39 20.75 -5.82
N ALA A 114 -35.38 21.95 -5.25
CA ALA A 114 -36.49 22.66 -4.62
C ALA A 114 -37.89 22.33 -5.21
N ARG A 115 -38.62 21.41 -4.58
CA ARG A 115 -40.10 21.31 -4.61
C ARG A 115 -40.63 20.82 -3.26
N ASP A 116 -41.48 21.67 -2.68
CA ASP A 116 -42.51 21.46 -1.66
C ASP A 116 -42.19 20.69 -0.36
N GLY A 117 -41.89 21.46 0.69
CA GLY A 117 -42.52 21.33 2.01
C GLY A 117 -42.18 20.14 2.91
N GLY A 118 -41.39 19.16 2.47
CA GLY A 118 -40.84 18.10 3.31
C GLY A 118 -39.31 18.23 3.38
N GLY A 119 -38.73 18.20 4.58
CA GLY A 119 -37.29 18.38 4.80
C GLY A 119 -36.46 17.49 3.86
N ALA A 120 -35.76 18.12 2.92
CA ALA A 120 -34.90 17.44 1.97
C ALA A 120 -33.66 16.91 2.69
N ALA A 121 -33.59 15.59 2.88
CA ALA A 121 -32.31 14.93 3.13
C ALA A 121 -31.51 14.99 1.81
N SER A 122 -30.40 15.71 1.82
CA SER A 122 -29.39 15.68 0.76
C SER A 122 -28.89 14.24 0.60
N ASN A 123 -29.12 13.62 -0.56
CA ASN A 123 -28.47 12.34 -0.85
C ASN A 123 -26.96 12.59 -1.08
N GLU A 124 -26.18 11.95 -0.23
CA GLU A 124 -24.81 12.35 0.12
C GLU A 124 -23.76 11.31 -0.35
N THR A 125 -24.20 10.12 -0.77
CA THR A 125 -23.36 9.09 -1.41
C THR A 125 -23.05 9.39 -2.89
N PRO A 126 -21.89 8.94 -3.43
CA PRO A 126 -21.62 8.99 -4.86
C PRO A 126 -22.73 8.31 -5.65
N GLU A 127 -23.31 9.00 -6.63
CA GLU A 127 -24.38 8.45 -7.45
C GLU A 127 -23.82 7.80 -8.71
N PHE A 128 -24.27 6.58 -8.98
CA PHE A 128 -23.93 5.79 -10.16
C PHE A 128 -25.17 5.67 -11.04
N VAL A 129 -24.98 5.64 -12.35
CA VAL A 129 -26.05 5.39 -13.31
C VAL A 129 -26.52 3.93 -13.17
N ASP A 130 -27.84 3.72 -13.08
CA ASP A 130 -28.40 2.37 -13.10
C ASP A 130 -28.09 1.69 -14.44
N PRO A 131 -27.71 0.40 -14.47
CA PRO A 131 -27.52 -0.33 -15.72
C PRO A 131 -28.85 -0.71 -16.37
N PRO A 132 -28.85 -1.11 -17.66
CA PRO A 132 -30.03 -1.69 -18.30
C PRO A 132 -30.50 -2.95 -17.55
N THR A 133 -31.82 -3.13 -17.45
CA THR A 133 -32.42 -4.24 -16.69
C THR A 133 -33.20 -5.22 -17.57
N ARG A 134 -33.39 -4.91 -18.85
CA ARG A 134 -34.00 -5.82 -19.84
C ARG A 134 -32.94 -6.20 -20.87
N TRP A 135 -32.71 -7.50 -21.01
CA TRP A 135 -31.77 -8.03 -21.99
C TRP A 135 -32.43 -9.10 -22.84
N ILE A 136 -32.19 -9.08 -24.14
CA ILE A 136 -32.53 -10.17 -25.05
C ILE A 136 -31.25 -10.89 -25.42
N VAL A 137 -31.18 -12.18 -25.10
CA VAL A 137 -30.08 -13.08 -25.48
C VAL A 137 -30.56 -13.96 -26.62
N ILE A 138 -29.90 -13.89 -27.77
CA ILE A 138 -30.21 -14.64 -28.99
C ILE A 138 -29.08 -15.65 -29.21
N HIS A 139 -29.43 -16.91 -29.48
CA HIS A 139 -28.45 -17.90 -29.93
C HIS A 139 -28.65 -18.26 -31.42
N ARG A 140 -27.64 -18.86 -32.05
CA ARG A 140 -27.65 -19.25 -33.46
C ARG A 140 -28.37 -20.59 -33.69
N GLU A 141 -29.66 -20.57 -33.43
CA GLU A 141 -30.73 -21.46 -33.95
C GLU A 141 -32.11 -20.79 -33.79
N TYR A 142 -32.11 -19.47 -33.51
CA TYR A 142 -33.25 -18.56 -33.35
C TYR A 142 -34.10 -18.77 -32.09
N GLU A 143 -33.59 -19.51 -31.10
CA GLU A 143 -34.06 -19.35 -29.73
C GLU A 143 -33.53 -18.04 -29.15
N ALA A 144 -34.39 -17.38 -28.39
CA ALA A 144 -34.08 -16.14 -27.71
C ALA A 144 -34.76 -16.11 -26.34
N TRP A 145 -34.10 -15.51 -25.38
CA TRP A 145 -34.60 -15.33 -24.01
C TRP A 145 -34.56 -13.86 -23.63
N VAL A 146 -35.49 -13.46 -22.80
CA VAL A 146 -35.47 -12.19 -22.08
C VAL A 146 -34.93 -12.42 -20.68
N VAL A 147 -34.01 -11.57 -20.27
CA VAL A 147 -33.47 -11.51 -18.92
C VAL A 147 -33.95 -10.22 -18.27
N GLU A 148 -34.60 -10.38 -17.12
CA GLU A 148 -35.10 -9.28 -16.29
C GLU A 148 -34.20 -9.19 -15.05
N SER A 149 -33.15 -8.37 -15.14
CA SER A 149 -32.07 -8.30 -14.13
C SER A 149 -32.54 -7.82 -12.75
N ASP A 150 -33.61 -7.02 -12.72
CA ASP A 150 -34.20 -6.43 -11.53
C ASP A 150 -35.50 -7.14 -11.10
N TYR A 151 -35.83 -8.30 -11.69
CA TYR A 151 -36.96 -9.10 -11.26
C TYR A 151 -36.72 -9.58 -9.83
N LEU A 152 -37.57 -9.17 -8.89
CA LEU A 152 -37.43 -9.48 -7.47
C LEU A 152 -38.20 -10.76 -7.13
N TRP A 153 -37.51 -11.73 -6.54
CA TRP A 153 -38.12 -12.94 -5.99
C TRP A 153 -38.31 -12.80 -4.48
N SER A 154 -39.49 -13.17 -4.00
CA SER A 154 -39.65 -13.67 -2.62
C SER A 154 -39.23 -15.14 -2.59
N LEU A 155 -38.60 -15.58 -1.50
CA LEU A 155 -38.18 -16.99 -1.34
C LEU A 155 -39.34 -17.98 -1.55
N GLU A 156 -40.57 -17.60 -1.14
CA GLU A 156 -41.78 -18.42 -1.31
C GLU A 156 -42.26 -18.53 -2.77
N ASP A 157 -41.90 -17.55 -3.61
CA ASP A 157 -42.33 -17.47 -5.01
C ASP A 157 -41.34 -18.14 -5.97
N ILE A 158 -40.15 -18.52 -5.49
CA ILE A 158 -39.16 -19.23 -6.29
C ILE A 158 -39.68 -20.65 -6.59
N PRO A 159 -39.74 -21.09 -7.86
CA PRO A 159 -40.16 -22.44 -8.19
C PRO A 159 -39.30 -23.50 -7.48
N VAL A 160 -39.94 -24.57 -6.99
CA VAL A 160 -39.26 -25.64 -6.23
C VAL A 160 -38.18 -26.35 -7.06
N ASP A 161 -38.35 -26.36 -8.38
CA ASP A 161 -37.40 -26.90 -9.36
C ASP A 161 -36.37 -25.88 -9.87
N ALA A 162 -36.44 -24.62 -9.42
CA ALA A 162 -35.43 -23.61 -9.75
C ALA A 162 -34.12 -23.87 -9.04
N ASP A 163 -33.03 -23.73 -9.78
CA ASP A 163 -31.67 -23.82 -9.27
C ASP A 163 -31.19 -22.48 -8.73
N LEU A 164 -31.06 -22.38 -7.41
CA LEU A 164 -30.64 -21.15 -6.73
C LEU A 164 -29.25 -20.63 -7.12
N GLN A 165 -28.44 -21.40 -7.84
CA GLN A 165 -27.08 -21.00 -8.25
C GLN A 165 -26.99 -20.54 -9.70
N THR A 166 -27.93 -20.97 -10.55
CA THR A 166 -27.88 -20.67 -12.00
C THR A 166 -29.14 -19.98 -12.51
N ASN A 167 -30.25 -20.00 -11.76
CA ASN A 167 -31.50 -19.38 -12.16
C ASN A 167 -31.76 -18.01 -11.53
N VAL A 168 -31.17 -17.71 -10.37
CA VAL A 168 -31.34 -16.45 -9.63
C VAL A 168 -30.03 -15.98 -9.00
N ALA A 169 -29.96 -14.72 -8.59
CA ALA A 169 -28.82 -14.13 -7.91
C ALA A 169 -29.23 -13.57 -6.54
N LEU A 170 -28.45 -13.89 -5.49
CA LEU A 170 -28.65 -13.31 -4.16
C LEU A 170 -28.39 -11.79 -4.20
N PHE A 171 -29.25 -10.99 -3.56
CA PHE A 171 -29.13 -9.54 -3.59
C PHE A 171 -29.53 -8.88 -2.27
N VAL A 172 -28.85 -7.79 -1.92
CA VAL A 172 -29.18 -7.00 -0.73
C VAL A 172 -29.94 -5.75 -1.16
N VAL A 173 -31.23 -5.66 -0.81
CA VAL A 173 -32.05 -4.48 -1.10
C VAL A 173 -31.86 -3.45 0.03
N GLY A 174 -31.21 -2.33 -0.29
CA GLY A 174 -31.11 -1.19 0.62
C GLY A 174 -32.49 -0.55 0.82
N HIS A 175 -33.04 -0.63 2.04
CA HIS A 175 -34.28 0.03 2.42
C HIS A 175 -33.99 1.19 3.38
N ALA A 176 -34.61 2.35 3.16
CA ALA A 176 -34.47 3.51 4.04
C ALA A 176 -35.56 3.48 5.14
N GLY A 177 -35.19 3.62 6.41
CA GLY A 177 -36.13 3.74 7.53
C GLY A 177 -35.73 2.95 8.78
N SER A 178 -36.47 3.13 9.87
CA SER A 178 -36.29 2.40 11.15
C SER A 178 -36.85 0.98 11.13
N ASP A 179 -37.63 0.63 10.11
CA ASP A 179 -38.44 -0.60 10.06
C ASP A 179 -37.76 -1.71 9.22
N VAL A 180 -36.44 -1.64 9.02
CA VAL A 180 -35.68 -2.63 8.25
C VAL A 180 -35.54 -3.92 9.05
N ASN A 181 -36.22 -4.99 8.59
CA ASN A 181 -36.02 -6.33 9.11
C ASN A 181 -34.79 -6.97 8.46
N ILE A 182 -33.71 -7.12 9.22
CA ILE A 182 -32.44 -7.65 8.70
C ILE A 182 -32.51 -9.15 8.37
N GLU A 183 -33.40 -9.90 9.02
CA GLU A 183 -33.59 -11.32 8.72
C GLU A 183 -34.22 -11.50 7.34
N GLU A 184 -35.15 -10.62 6.95
CA GLU A 184 -35.79 -10.63 5.62
C GLU A 184 -34.81 -10.28 4.48
N GLN A 185 -33.72 -9.57 4.76
CA GLN A 185 -32.71 -9.23 3.74
C GLN A 185 -31.88 -10.44 3.28
N ALA A 186 -31.82 -11.52 4.07
CA ALA A 186 -31.10 -12.75 3.72
C ALA A 186 -31.86 -13.62 2.70
N GLU A 187 -33.14 -13.32 2.45
CA GLU A 187 -34.06 -14.13 1.64
C GLU A 187 -34.42 -13.48 0.30
N VAL A 188 -33.65 -12.49 -0.14
CA VAL A 188 -33.93 -11.73 -1.37
C VAL A 188 -33.06 -12.20 -2.54
N PHE A 189 -33.73 -12.53 -3.65
CA PHE A 189 -33.09 -12.90 -4.91
C PHE A 189 -33.58 -12.02 -6.05
N ILE A 190 -32.73 -11.83 -7.06
CA ILE A 190 -33.07 -11.11 -8.29
C ILE A 190 -32.69 -11.91 -9.55
N GLY A 191 -33.24 -11.49 -10.68
CA GLY A 191 -32.92 -12.05 -11.99
C GLY A 191 -33.92 -13.11 -12.42
N CYS A 192 -34.42 -12.99 -13.64
CA CYS A 192 -35.32 -13.96 -14.25
C CYS A 192 -34.92 -14.19 -15.71
N LYS A 193 -35.09 -15.43 -16.21
CA LYS A 193 -34.89 -15.80 -17.61
C LYS A 193 -36.17 -16.41 -18.17
N THR A 194 -36.73 -15.79 -19.20
CA THR A 194 -37.97 -16.23 -19.85
C THR A 194 -37.75 -16.41 -21.36
N PRO A 195 -38.26 -17.47 -22.01
CA PRO A 195 -38.27 -17.54 -23.47
C PRO A 195 -38.95 -16.30 -24.07
N LEU A 196 -38.35 -15.70 -25.10
CA LEU A 196 -38.85 -14.46 -25.71
C LEU A 196 -40.27 -14.59 -26.28
N ALA A 197 -40.66 -15.81 -26.69
CA ALA A 197 -42.01 -16.12 -27.16
C ALA A 197 -43.07 -16.10 -26.05
N ASP A 198 -42.66 -16.37 -24.81
CA ASP A 198 -43.54 -16.46 -23.64
C ASP A 198 -43.52 -15.18 -22.79
N TRP A 199 -42.55 -14.29 -23.02
CA TRP A 199 -42.44 -13.02 -22.30
C TRP A 199 -43.61 -12.09 -22.68
N SER A 200 -44.29 -11.53 -21.68
CA SER A 200 -45.47 -10.68 -21.91
C SER A 200 -45.13 -9.25 -22.30
N GLY A 201 -43.91 -8.78 -21.99
CA GLY A 201 -43.49 -7.39 -22.20
C GLY A 201 -44.17 -6.36 -21.29
N GLU A 202 -45.14 -6.77 -20.47
CA GLU A 202 -45.95 -5.92 -19.62
C GLU A 202 -45.66 -6.16 -18.14
N GLU A 203 -44.96 -5.22 -17.50
CA GLU A 203 -44.95 -5.09 -16.04
C GLU A 203 -45.94 -4.00 -15.62
N GLY A 204 -46.56 -4.18 -14.45
CA GLY A 204 -47.52 -3.21 -13.93
C GLY A 204 -46.88 -1.81 -13.81
N PRO A 205 -47.55 -0.73 -14.24
CA PRO A 205 -47.00 0.63 -14.20
C PRO A 205 -46.64 1.11 -12.77
N SER A 206 -47.18 0.45 -11.74
CA SER A 206 -46.88 0.67 -10.33
C SER A 206 -45.69 -0.15 -9.79
N ALA A 207 -45.07 -1.02 -10.59
CA ALA A 207 -43.91 -1.80 -10.17
C ALA A 207 -42.73 -0.88 -9.85
N GLN A 208 -42.13 -1.09 -8.67
CA GLN A 208 -40.93 -0.42 -8.20
C GLN A 208 -39.81 -1.47 -8.01
N PRO A 209 -39.16 -1.90 -9.11
CA PRO A 209 -38.07 -2.85 -9.01
C PRO A 209 -36.89 -2.26 -8.22
N PRO A 210 -36.05 -3.10 -7.58
CA PRO A 210 -34.87 -2.65 -6.87
C PRO A 210 -33.86 -1.98 -7.82
N SER A 211 -33.20 -0.92 -7.36
CA SER A 211 -32.05 -0.35 -8.07
C SER A 211 -30.86 -1.29 -7.94
N ILE A 212 -30.36 -1.77 -9.09
CA ILE A 212 -29.21 -2.67 -9.20
C ILE A 212 -27.91 -1.93 -9.55
N SER A 213 -27.83 -0.64 -9.22
CA SER A 213 -26.62 0.16 -9.32
C SER A 213 -25.44 -0.51 -8.59
N LEU A 214 -24.25 -0.47 -9.19
CA LEU A 214 -23.07 -1.20 -8.69
C LEU A 214 -22.61 -0.78 -7.30
N LEU A 215 -22.89 0.45 -6.87
CA LEU A 215 -22.61 0.88 -5.51
C LEU A 215 -23.58 0.27 -4.50
N ARG A 216 -24.85 0.08 -4.90
CA ARG A 216 -25.93 -0.37 -4.02
C ARG A 216 -26.01 -1.89 -3.86
N SER A 217 -25.36 -2.65 -4.74
CA SER A 217 -25.31 -4.12 -4.63
C SER A 217 -24.60 -4.62 -3.37
N GLY A 218 -23.84 -3.77 -2.67
CA GLY A 218 -23.07 -4.14 -1.46
C GLY A 218 -21.93 -5.13 -1.70
N ASN A 219 -21.77 -5.60 -2.94
CA ASN A 219 -20.83 -6.64 -3.35
C ASN A 219 -20.06 -6.15 -4.59
N GLN A 220 -18.77 -5.89 -4.41
CA GLN A 220 -17.88 -5.37 -5.45
C GLN A 220 -17.68 -6.35 -6.62
N LEU A 221 -17.92 -7.65 -6.40
CA LEU A 221 -17.83 -8.68 -7.43
C LEU A 221 -19.14 -8.89 -8.19
N PHE A 222 -20.24 -8.25 -7.78
CA PHE A 222 -21.58 -8.53 -8.31
C PHE A 222 -21.66 -8.42 -9.83
N ALA A 223 -21.14 -7.36 -10.45
CA ALA A 223 -21.26 -7.18 -11.90
C ALA A 223 -20.42 -8.16 -12.73
N ASP A 224 -19.32 -8.66 -12.17
CA ASP A 224 -18.27 -9.33 -12.94
C ASP A 224 -18.19 -10.82 -12.64
N PHE A 225 -18.44 -11.25 -11.40
CA PHE A 225 -18.40 -12.64 -11.04
C PHE A 225 -19.70 -13.33 -11.43
N GLN A 226 -19.64 -14.20 -12.44
CA GLN A 226 -20.80 -14.84 -13.07
C GLN A 226 -21.72 -15.52 -12.03
N MET A 227 -21.14 -16.16 -11.01
CA MET A 227 -21.88 -16.85 -9.96
C MET A 227 -22.66 -15.91 -9.03
N HIS A 228 -22.35 -14.62 -9.00
CA HIS A 228 -23.08 -13.61 -8.23
C HIS A 228 -24.16 -12.88 -9.04
N ASN A 229 -24.27 -13.10 -10.35
CA ASN A 229 -25.18 -12.36 -11.23
C ASN A 229 -25.89 -13.25 -12.26
N ALA A 230 -26.13 -14.51 -11.92
CA ALA A 230 -26.88 -15.44 -12.75
C ALA A 230 -28.27 -14.85 -13.10
N ASN A 231 -28.60 -14.82 -14.39
CA ASN A 231 -29.79 -14.16 -14.95
C ASN A 231 -29.94 -12.68 -14.57
N VAL A 232 -28.82 -11.99 -14.34
CA VAL A 232 -28.74 -10.53 -14.19
C VAL A 232 -27.83 -9.94 -15.27
N PHE A 233 -26.55 -10.33 -15.27
CA PHE A 233 -25.55 -9.97 -16.30
C PHE A 233 -24.90 -11.19 -16.94
N SER A 234 -25.50 -12.36 -16.72
CA SER A 234 -25.09 -13.63 -17.31
C SER A 234 -26.26 -14.56 -17.53
N VAL A 235 -26.10 -15.52 -18.45
CA VAL A 235 -27.07 -16.59 -18.73
C VAL A 235 -26.34 -17.90 -18.96
N LEU A 236 -26.94 -19.01 -18.50
CA LEU A 236 -26.59 -20.36 -18.91
C LEU A 236 -27.46 -20.83 -20.07
N ASP A 237 -26.82 -21.22 -21.18
CA ASP A 237 -27.39 -22.05 -22.25
C ASP A 237 -26.88 -23.49 -22.07
N ASN A 238 -27.75 -24.39 -21.64
CA ASN A 238 -27.47 -25.79 -21.37
C ASN A 238 -27.82 -26.71 -22.55
N PHE A 239 -28.26 -26.15 -23.69
CA PHE A 239 -28.75 -26.91 -24.86
C PHE A 239 -29.79 -27.97 -24.49
N GLU A 240 -30.68 -27.62 -23.56
CA GLU A 240 -31.80 -28.45 -23.17
C GLU A 240 -32.87 -28.52 -24.26
N TYR A 241 -33.41 -29.71 -24.49
CA TYR A 241 -34.53 -29.94 -25.40
C TYR A 241 -35.45 -31.06 -24.89
N GLY A 242 -36.63 -31.18 -25.48
CA GLY A 242 -37.63 -32.18 -25.08
C GLY A 242 -38.70 -31.60 -24.14
N SER A 243 -39.19 -32.40 -23.19
CA SER A 243 -40.25 -31.98 -22.27
C SER A 243 -39.69 -31.64 -20.90
N SER A 244 -40.25 -30.64 -20.20
CA SER A 244 -39.84 -30.25 -18.84
C SER A 244 -39.78 -31.39 -17.82
N LYS A 245 -40.59 -32.45 -17.98
CA LYS A 245 -40.58 -33.64 -17.10
C LYS A 245 -39.46 -34.64 -17.38
N LYS A 246 -38.83 -34.55 -18.55
CA LYS A 246 -37.76 -35.43 -19.06
C LYS A 246 -36.84 -34.62 -19.98
N PRO A 247 -36.07 -33.67 -19.41
CA PRO A 247 -35.16 -32.87 -20.21
C PRO A 247 -34.07 -33.75 -20.82
N GLN A 248 -33.72 -33.46 -22.07
CA GLN A 248 -32.55 -34.01 -22.77
C GLN A 248 -31.57 -32.88 -23.04
N TYR A 249 -30.28 -33.20 -23.16
CA TYR A 249 -29.22 -32.20 -23.35
C TYR A 249 -28.35 -32.60 -24.53
N LEU A 250 -28.03 -31.66 -25.41
CA LEU A 250 -27.09 -31.91 -26.50
C LEU A 250 -25.69 -32.21 -25.94
N THR A 251 -25.00 -33.17 -26.56
CA THR A 251 -23.60 -33.50 -26.21
C THR A 251 -22.60 -32.65 -26.98
N GLN A 252 -22.98 -32.15 -28.16
CA GLN A 252 -22.17 -31.24 -28.98
C GLN A 252 -23.07 -30.23 -29.68
N ALA A 253 -22.64 -28.96 -29.71
CA ALA A 253 -23.34 -27.90 -30.44
C ALA A 253 -22.36 -26.82 -30.90
N LYS A 254 -22.75 -26.03 -31.91
CA LYS A 254 -22.01 -24.84 -32.34
C LYS A 254 -22.95 -23.65 -32.39
N ALA A 255 -22.75 -22.70 -31.47
CA ALA A 255 -23.63 -21.56 -31.30
C ALA A 255 -22.87 -20.23 -31.52
N SER A 256 -23.62 -19.19 -31.87
CA SER A 256 -23.16 -17.80 -31.76
C SER A 256 -24.18 -17.06 -30.92
N TYR A 257 -23.73 -16.16 -30.06
CA TYR A 257 -24.58 -15.42 -29.13
C TYR A 257 -24.60 -13.94 -29.47
N TYR A 258 -25.76 -13.33 -29.30
CA TYR A 258 -25.96 -11.90 -29.43
C TYR A 258 -26.82 -11.40 -28.28
N VAL A 259 -26.39 -10.34 -27.63
CA VAL A 259 -27.11 -9.75 -26.49
C VAL A 259 -27.50 -8.33 -26.85
N LEU A 260 -28.77 -7.99 -26.63
CA LEU A 260 -29.33 -6.64 -26.73
C LEU A 260 -29.81 -6.20 -25.35
N GLY A 261 -29.54 -4.97 -24.91
CA GLY A 261 -29.95 -4.49 -23.59
C GLY A 261 -30.50 -3.08 -23.62
N TRP A 262 -31.57 -2.82 -22.88
CA TRP A 262 -32.16 -1.48 -22.78
C TRP A 262 -32.71 -1.18 -21.38
N HIS A 263 -32.86 0.12 -21.11
CA HIS A 263 -33.53 0.62 -19.92
C HIS A 263 -35.03 0.41 -20.06
N TRP A 264 -35.62 -0.36 -19.14
CA TRP A 264 -37.05 -0.66 -19.10
C TRP A 264 -37.90 0.61 -19.18
N LYS A 265 -37.61 1.62 -18.35
CA LYS A 265 -38.25 2.95 -18.43
C LYS A 265 -37.35 3.97 -19.12
N GLU A 266 -38.00 4.92 -19.78
CA GLU A 266 -37.33 6.08 -20.36
C GLU A 266 -36.64 6.94 -19.31
N ASP A 267 -37.26 7.14 -18.15
CA ASP A 267 -36.72 7.98 -17.09
C ASP A 267 -35.55 7.35 -16.33
N THR A 268 -35.27 6.06 -16.47
CA THR A 268 -34.04 5.44 -15.94
C THR A 268 -32.87 5.53 -16.91
N ASP A 269 -33.12 5.87 -18.18
CA ASP A 269 -32.08 6.01 -19.21
C ASP A 269 -31.31 7.34 -19.05
N PRO A 270 -29.97 7.29 -18.92
CA PRO A 270 -29.15 8.48 -18.70
C PRO A 270 -29.16 9.46 -19.88
N LEU A 271 -29.27 8.98 -21.12
CA LEU A 271 -29.32 9.85 -22.30
C LEU A 271 -30.70 10.48 -22.48
N TRP A 272 -31.76 9.81 -22.03
CA TRP A 272 -33.11 10.35 -22.08
C TRP A 272 -33.27 11.54 -21.14
N LYS A 273 -32.78 11.41 -19.90
CA LYS A 273 -32.80 12.48 -18.90
C LYS A 273 -31.87 13.63 -19.25
N SER A 274 -30.61 13.34 -19.62
CA SER A 274 -29.64 14.40 -19.94
C SER A 274 -30.02 15.17 -21.20
N GLY A 275 -30.54 14.50 -22.23
CA GLY A 275 -30.96 15.11 -23.50
C GLY A 275 -32.07 16.16 -23.39
N GLN A 276 -32.76 16.25 -22.25
CA GLN A 276 -33.74 17.31 -21.98
C GLN A 276 -33.11 18.70 -21.84
N SER A 277 -31.85 18.78 -21.42
CA SER A 277 -31.21 20.06 -21.04
C SER A 277 -29.70 20.13 -21.33
N VAL A 278 -29.10 19.05 -21.81
CA VAL A 278 -27.67 18.93 -22.09
C VAL A 278 -27.47 18.51 -23.54
N ALA A 279 -26.50 19.13 -24.21
CA ALA A 279 -26.15 18.80 -25.59
C ALA A 279 -25.61 17.37 -25.71
N HIS A 280 -25.94 16.67 -26.80
CA HIS A 280 -25.55 15.26 -27.02
C HIS A 280 -24.07 15.00 -26.78
N GLY A 281 -23.19 15.83 -27.34
CA GLY A 281 -21.75 15.67 -27.19
C GLY A 281 -21.25 15.82 -25.74
N ALA A 282 -21.91 16.66 -24.94
CA ALA A 282 -21.56 16.83 -23.52
C ALA A 282 -22.05 15.65 -22.66
N SER A 283 -23.22 15.07 -22.97
CA SER A 283 -23.71 13.86 -22.30
C SER A 283 -22.87 12.64 -22.64
N LEU A 284 -22.53 12.45 -23.92
CA LEU A 284 -21.66 11.35 -24.37
C LEU A 284 -20.28 11.43 -23.70
N ASP A 285 -19.66 12.61 -23.67
CA ASP A 285 -18.36 12.80 -23.01
C ASP A 285 -18.41 12.44 -21.51
N ALA A 286 -19.44 12.91 -20.80
CA ALA A 286 -19.61 12.63 -19.37
C ALA A 286 -19.92 11.14 -19.06
N LEU A 287 -20.47 10.42 -20.04
CA LEU A 287 -20.71 8.98 -19.99
C LEU A 287 -19.55 8.16 -20.61
N PHE A 288 -18.41 8.78 -20.90
CA PHE A 288 -17.24 8.12 -21.50
C PHE A 288 -17.55 7.47 -22.86
N MET A 289 -18.32 8.16 -23.70
CA MET A 289 -18.72 7.72 -25.04
C MET A 289 -18.29 8.74 -26.11
N THR A 290 -18.13 8.27 -27.34
CA THR A 290 -17.89 9.11 -28.54
C THR A 290 -18.61 8.50 -29.75
N LEU A 291 -19.25 9.33 -30.58
CA LEU A 291 -19.98 8.86 -31.76
C LEU A 291 -19.01 8.66 -32.94
N HIS A 292 -19.07 7.48 -33.58
CA HIS A 292 -18.21 7.16 -34.73
C HIS A 292 -18.49 8.05 -35.94
N GLY A 293 -17.41 8.45 -36.62
CA GLY A 293 -17.48 9.20 -37.88
C GLY A 293 -17.75 10.71 -37.73
N VAL A 294 -17.74 11.23 -36.50
CA VAL A 294 -18.09 12.62 -36.20
C VAL A 294 -16.86 13.43 -35.82
N SER A 295 -16.74 14.65 -36.35
CA SER A 295 -15.70 15.57 -35.90
C SER A 295 -16.14 16.26 -34.60
N GLU A 296 -15.36 16.10 -33.53
CA GLU A 296 -15.64 16.77 -32.25
C GLU A 296 -15.03 18.18 -32.16
N THR A 297 -14.17 18.58 -33.12
CA THR A 297 -13.32 19.79 -33.03
C THR A 297 -13.72 20.89 -34.03
N ALA A 298 -13.65 22.14 -33.59
CA ALA A 298 -13.92 23.30 -34.44
C ALA A 298 -12.83 23.46 -35.53
N PRO A 299 -13.16 23.89 -36.76
CA PRO A 299 -14.45 24.44 -37.21
C PRO A 299 -15.43 23.41 -37.80
N ASN A 300 -15.07 22.11 -37.87
CA ASN A 300 -15.84 21.08 -38.56
C ASN A 300 -16.76 20.26 -37.63
N ARG A 301 -17.04 20.77 -36.43
CA ARG A 301 -17.87 20.10 -35.44
C ARG A 301 -19.28 19.86 -35.98
N ASP A 302 -19.77 18.63 -35.87
CA ASP A 302 -21.10 18.28 -36.40
C ASP A 302 -22.22 18.91 -35.53
N PRO A 303 -23.23 19.57 -36.14
CA PRO A 303 -24.33 20.18 -35.41
C PRO A 303 -25.13 19.22 -34.50
N TRP A 304 -25.14 17.92 -34.81
CA TRP A 304 -25.80 16.91 -33.99
C TRP A 304 -25.22 16.89 -32.56
N LEU A 305 -23.91 17.08 -32.40
CA LEU A 305 -23.26 17.09 -31.08
C LEU A 305 -23.73 18.25 -30.17
N ASP A 306 -24.30 19.29 -30.76
CA ASP A 306 -24.78 20.49 -30.07
C ASP A 306 -26.32 20.49 -29.90
N ALA A 307 -27.01 19.49 -30.47
CA ALA A 307 -28.45 19.31 -30.31
C ALA A 307 -28.81 18.86 -28.88
N MET A 308 -30.00 19.26 -28.43
CA MET A 308 -30.59 18.89 -27.14
C MET A 308 -31.93 18.21 -27.41
N SER A 309 -31.87 16.90 -27.60
CA SER A 309 -33.03 16.03 -27.74
C SER A 309 -32.81 14.75 -26.94
N GLN A 310 -33.91 14.12 -26.54
CA GLN A 310 -33.86 12.89 -25.75
C GLN A 310 -33.44 11.71 -26.63
N LEU A 311 -32.45 10.96 -26.16
CA LEU A 311 -31.94 9.76 -26.83
C LEU A 311 -32.13 8.55 -25.90
N ARG A 312 -32.13 7.35 -26.45
CA ARG A 312 -32.22 6.09 -25.71
C ARG A 312 -31.00 5.21 -25.98
N ILE A 313 -30.48 4.56 -24.95
CA ILE A 313 -29.36 3.62 -25.06
C ILE A 313 -29.88 2.23 -25.44
N LEU A 314 -29.29 1.66 -26.48
CA LEU A 314 -29.41 0.24 -26.83
C LEU A 314 -28.02 -0.41 -26.76
N CYS A 315 -27.77 -1.18 -25.71
CA CYS A 315 -26.53 -1.94 -25.54
C CYS A 315 -26.53 -3.17 -26.46
N HIS A 316 -25.38 -3.52 -27.05
CA HIS A 316 -25.27 -4.73 -27.85
C HIS A 316 -23.89 -5.41 -27.79
N GLY A 317 -23.85 -6.74 -27.83
CA GLY A 317 -22.60 -7.52 -27.79
C GLY A 317 -22.74 -8.86 -28.52
N ALA A 318 -21.64 -9.35 -29.11
CA ALA A 318 -21.63 -10.56 -29.91
C ALA A 318 -20.49 -11.50 -29.51
N MET A 319 -20.74 -12.81 -29.63
CA MET A 319 -19.71 -13.84 -29.60
C MET A 319 -20.00 -14.91 -30.66
N TYR A 320 -19.09 -15.11 -31.60
CA TYR A 320 -19.27 -16.00 -32.74
C TYR A 320 -18.60 -17.37 -32.56
N ASN A 321 -19.24 -18.41 -33.10
CA ASN A 321 -18.67 -19.76 -33.26
C ASN A 321 -18.18 -20.41 -31.96
N VAL A 322 -18.94 -20.27 -30.87
CA VAL A 322 -18.73 -21.02 -29.63
C VAL A 322 -19.00 -22.50 -29.90
N ILE A 323 -18.10 -23.37 -29.47
CA ILE A 323 -18.27 -24.83 -29.59
C ILE A 323 -18.56 -25.39 -28.21
N TRP A 324 -19.70 -26.04 -28.10
CA TRP A 324 -20.06 -26.87 -26.96
C TRP A 324 -19.68 -28.32 -27.27
N ASP A 325 -18.92 -28.93 -26.37
CA ASP A 325 -18.64 -30.36 -26.34
C ASP A 325 -18.68 -30.81 -24.89
N HIS A 326 -19.49 -31.80 -24.57
CA HIS A 326 -19.65 -32.29 -23.20
C HIS A 326 -18.45 -33.13 -22.73
N GLU A 327 -17.80 -33.85 -23.65
CA GLU A 327 -16.77 -34.84 -23.33
C GLU A 327 -15.36 -34.25 -23.42
N ASN A 328 -15.18 -33.20 -24.22
CA ASN A 328 -13.87 -32.64 -24.51
C ASN A 328 -13.71 -31.21 -23.98
N LYS A 329 -12.53 -30.94 -23.40
CA LYS A 329 -12.12 -29.60 -22.97
C LYS A 329 -11.89 -28.71 -24.20
N PRO A 330 -12.18 -27.39 -24.14
CA PRO A 330 -11.76 -26.47 -25.20
C PRO A 330 -10.27 -26.59 -25.50
N LYS A 331 -9.89 -26.36 -26.76
CA LYS A 331 -8.52 -26.60 -27.24
C LYS A 331 -7.50 -25.64 -26.63
N ASP A 332 -7.84 -24.35 -26.58
CA ASP A 332 -6.98 -23.31 -26.01
C ASP A 332 -7.60 -22.85 -24.68
N VAL A 333 -6.95 -23.16 -23.56
CA VAL A 333 -7.35 -22.70 -22.23
C VAL A 333 -6.17 -21.93 -21.63
N PRO A 334 -6.11 -20.59 -21.79
CA PRO A 334 -5.00 -19.76 -21.29
C PRO A 334 -4.72 -19.99 -19.80
N ALA A 335 -5.77 -20.23 -19.02
CA ALA A 335 -5.66 -20.57 -17.60
C ALA A 335 -4.75 -21.79 -17.34
N ASP A 336 -4.79 -22.83 -18.18
CA ASP A 336 -3.89 -23.99 -18.02
C ASP A 336 -2.43 -23.60 -18.24
N ALA A 337 -2.16 -22.77 -19.25
CA ALA A 337 -0.81 -22.28 -19.53
C ALA A 337 -0.29 -21.36 -18.40
N PHE A 338 -1.15 -20.50 -17.86
CA PHE A 338 -0.82 -19.66 -16.71
C PHE A 338 -0.61 -20.49 -15.43
N ASN A 339 -1.41 -21.53 -15.21
CA ASN A 339 -1.26 -22.44 -14.08
C ASN A 339 0.08 -23.18 -14.14
N ALA A 340 0.40 -23.78 -15.30
CA ALA A 340 1.68 -24.43 -15.53
C ALA A 340 2.86 -23.46 -15.33
N ARG A 341 2.74 -22.20 -15.81
CA ARG A 341 3.75 -21.16 -15.61
C ARG A 341 3.95 -20.78 -14.15
N LEU A 342 2.87 -20.76 -13.38
CA LEU A 342 2.85 -20.42 -11.95
C LEU A 342 3.43 -21.55 -11.09
N ARG A 343 3.20 -22.81 -11.47
CA ARG A 343 3.78 -24.00 -10.82
C ARG A 343 5.26 -24.21 -11.17
N ASP A 344 5.74 -23.71 -12.31
CA ASP A 344 7.15 -23.80 -12.71
C ASP A 344 8.08 -22.94 -11.82
N GLN A 345 8.60 -23.55 -10.76
CA GLN A 345 9.56 -22.94 -9.83
C GLN A 345 10.97 -22.73 -10.43
N THR A 346 11.23 -23.14 -11.69
CA THR A 346 12.53 -22.88 -12.35
C THR A 346 12.62 -21.47 -12.94
N LYS A 347 11.46 -20.86 -13.22
CA LYS A 347 11.34 -19.50 -13.74
C LYS A 347 10.59 -18.63 -12.74
N ALA A 348 11.13 -17.48 -12.37
CA ALA A 348 10.49 -16.55 -11.44
C ALA A 348 9.08 -16.15 -11.93
N ALA A 349 8.02 -16.62 -11.28
CA ALA A 349 6.62 -16.25 -11.56
C ALA A 349 6.05 -15.32 -10.47
N VAL A 350 6.40 -15.60 -9.21
CA VAL A 350 5.89 -14.89 -8.03
C VAL A 350 7.01 -14.07 -7.42
N SER A 351 6.74 -12.82 -7.09
CA SER A 351 7.63 -11.99 -6.28
C SER A 351 6.90 -11.32 -5.11
N VAL A 352 7.63 -11.02 -4.05
CA VAL A 352 7.14 -10.33 -2.84
C VAL A 352 8.01 -9.11 -2.58
N GLY A 353 7.39 -7.94 -2.47
CA GLY A 353 8.03 -6.67 -2.20
C GLY A 353 7.20 -5.79 -1.26
N THR A 354 7.82 -4.73 -0.75
CA THR A 354 7.15 -3.78 0.18
C THR A 354 6.08 -2.96 -0.54
N THR A 355 6.32 -2.67 -1.82
CA THR A 355 5.38 -1.98 -2.72
C THR A 355 5.22 -2.76 -4.03
N PRO A 356 4.21 -2.46 -4.86
CA PRO A 356 4.12 -3.03 -6.21
C PRO A 356 5.36 -2.77 -7.07
N MET A 357 6.04 -1.63 -6.88
CA MET A 357 7.25 -1.29 -7.62
C MET A 357 8.44 -2.14 -7.15
N ASP A 358 8.61 -2.29 -5.84
CA ASP A 358 9.66 -3.13 -5.25
C ASP A 358 9.50 -4.61 -5.63
N ALA A 359 8.25 -5.11 -5.62
CA ALA A 359 7.92 -6.45 -6.10
C ALA A 359 8.22 -6.62 -7.60
N LEU A 360 7.95 -5.61 -8.44
CA LEU A 360 8.25 -5.62 -9.87
C LEU A 360 9.76 -5.62 -10.14
N LEU A 361 10.53 -4.77 -9.45
CA LEU A 361 11.98 -4.77 -9.58
C LEU A 361 12.58 -6.11 -9.15
N SER A 362 12.10 -6.68 -8.04
CA SER A 362 12.49 -8.02 -7.59
C SER A 362 12.19 -9.11 -8.62
N TYR A 363 11.04 -9.01 -9.31
CA TYR A 363 10.66 -9.89 -10.41
C TYR A 363 11.61 -9.75 -11.62
N CYS A 364 11.84 -8.52 -12.09
CA CYS A 364 12.73 -8.26 -13.22
C CYS A 364 14.18 -8.69 -12.92
N HIS A 365 14.67 -8.44 -11.71
CA HIS A 365 16.01 -8.88 -11.28
C HIS A 365 16.17 -10.40 -11.36
N ALA A 366 15.16 -11.16 -10.96
CA ALA A 366 15.21 -12.62 -11.01
C ALA A 366 15.16 -13.20 -12.43
N ARG A 367 14.72 -12.41 -13.42
CA ARG A 367 14.53 -12.82 -14.81
C ARG A 367 15.60 -12.33 -15.77
N ARG A 368 16.48 -11.41 -15.35
CA ARG A 368 17.58 -10.85 -16.16
C ARG A 368 18.40 -11.89 -16.93
N ASP A 369 18.56 -13.11 -16.38
CA ASP A 369 19.37 -14.18 -16.98
C ASP A 369 18.53 -15.27 -17.69
N GLN A 370 17.21 -15.08 -17.85
CA GLN A 370 16.28 -16.08 -18.41
C GLN A 370 15.75 -15.64 -19.79
N SER A 371 16.21 -16.28 -20.86
CA SER A 371 15.84 -15.93 -22.25
C SER A 371 14.34 -16.09 -22.55
N GLY A 372 13.65 -15.00 -22.93
CA GLY A 372 12.30 -15.07 -23.52
C GLY A 372 11.52 -13.75 -23.55
N GLY A 373 11.55 -13.05 -24.69
CA GLY A 373 10.45 -12.21 -25.23
C GLY A 373 10.06 -10.90 -24.53
N ILE A 374 10.52 -10.64 -23.30
CA ILE A 374 10.22 -9.41 -22.53
C ILE A 374 11.52 -8.71 -22.08
N ASP A 375 12.67 -9.29 -22.44
CA ASP A 375 14.01 -8.95 -21.96
C ASP A 375 14.32 -7.44 -22.05
N LYS A 376 13.92 -6.76 -23.14
CA LYS A 376 14.19 -5.32 -23.31
C LYS A 376 13.38 -4.41 -22.37
N LEU A 377 12.09 -4.68 -22.15
CA LEU A 377 11.26 -3.82 -21.30
C LEU A 377 11.61 -3.99 -19.81
N GLU A 378 11.89 -5.22 -19.38
CA GLU A 378 12.37 -5.49 -18.03
C GLU A 378 13.76 -4.87 -17.81
N GLU A 379 14.68 -4.96 -18.78
CA GLU A 379 15.97 -4.26 -18.76
C GLU A 379 15.80 -2.74 -18.66
N ASP A 380 14.91 -2.16 -19.45
CA ASP A 380 14.65 -0.71 -19.43
C ASP A 380 14.10 -0.26 -18.06
N ILE A 381 13.25 -1.06 -17.42
CA ILE A 381 12.73 -0.80 -16.07
C ILE A 381 13.83 -0.92 -15.02
N LEU A 382 14.67 -1.96 -15.09
CA LEU A 382 15.81 -2.15 -14.19
C LEU A 382 16.82 -0.99 -14.32
N ALA A 383 17.08 -0.51 -15.54
CA ALA A 383 17.94 0.65 -15.77
C ALA A 383 17.41 1.91 -15.06
N LEU A 384 16.08 2.05 -14.97
CA LEU A 384 15.44 3.15 -14.24
C LEU A 384 15.24 2.88 -12.74
N GLY A 385 15.55 1.68 -12.24
CA GLY A 385 15.21 1.23 -10.88
C GLY A 385 15.64 2.21 -9.78
N SER A 386 16.88 2.70 -9.86
CA SER A 386 17.40 3.70 -8.90
C SER A 386 16.64 5.03 -8.91
N LEU A 387 16.17 5.48 -10.08
CA LEU A 387 15.38 6.71 -10.22
C LEU A 387 13.92 6.53 -9.79
N LEU A 388 13.39 5.32 -9.97
CA LEU A 388 12.03 4.95 -9.55
C LEU A 388 11.95 4.78 -8.03
N GLN A 389 12.96 4.17 -7.41
CA GLN A 389 13.09 4.03 -5.95
C GLN A 389 13.29 5.38 -5.27
N ALA A 390 14.22 6.21 -5.78
CA ALA A 390 14.51 7.55 -5.22
C ALA A 390 13.35 8.56 -5.29
N ARG A 391 12.21 8.21 -5.91
CA ARG A 391 10.98 9.00 -5.92
C ARG A 391 9.84 8.40 -5.10
N ASP A 392 9.88 7.10 -4.81
CA ASP A 392 8.93 6.46 -3.90
C ASP A 392 9.27 6.82 -2.45
N ASP A 393 10.55 7.03 -2.15
CA ASP A 393 11.01 7.71 -0.93
C ASP A 393 10.79 9.22 -1.09
N GLY A 394 9.91 9.80 -0.27
CA GLY A 394 9.39 11.16 -0.41
C GLY A 394 10.42 12.25 -0.76
N VAL A 395 10.00 13.15 -1.65
CA VAL A 395 10.69 14.38 -2.03
C VAL A 395 10.48 15.43 -0.94
N GLU A 396 11.55 15.96 -0.34
CA GLU A 396 11.81 17.42 -0.23
C GLU A 396 13.20 17.73 0.38
N SER A 397 13.84 18.78 -0.17
CA SER A 397 14.97 19.57 0.37
C SER A 397 16.44 19.23 0.01
N GLN A 398 16.76 19.39 -1.28
CA GLN A 398 17.99 20.12 -1.67
C GLN A 398 17.60 21.33 -2.52
N ARG A 399 17.69 22.56 -1.98
CA ARG A 399 18.09 23.80 -2.68
C ARG A 399 18.03 25.06 -1.81
N GLU A 400 19.08 25.87 -2.01
CA GLU A 400 19.24 27.32 -1.80
C GLU A 400 19.78 27.88 -0.48
N ALA A 401 20.58 28.92 -0.67
CA ALA A 401 21.61 29.48 0.21
C ALA A 401 21.46 30.99 0.36
N LYS A 402 22.07 31.52 1.45
CA LYS A 402 22.49 32.91 1.76
C LYS A 402 21.43 34.01 1.98
N ASP A 403 21.38 34.54 3.20
CA ASP A 403 21.75 35.93 3.53
C ASP A 403 21.72 36.21 5.06
N THR A 404 22.52 37.17 5.55
CA THR A 404 22.74 37.53 6.97
C THR A 404 22.11 38.90 7.31
N PRO A 405 21.47 39.13 8.49
CA PRO A 405 20.98 40.46 8.88
C PRO A 405 21.71 41.13 10.09
N LEU A 406 21.64 42.48 10.14
CA LEU A 406 22.20 43.41 11.16
C LEU A 406 21.38 43.51 12.48
N GLU A 407 22.05 43.90 13.58
CA GLU A 407 21.52 44.05 14.96
C GLU A 407 20.47 45.19 15.20
N PRO A 408 19.46 44.97 16.08
CA PRO A 408 18.40 45.94 16.39
C PRO A 408 18.54 46.72 17.73
N LYS A 409 17.90 47.91 17.82
CA LYS A 409 17.94 48.88 18.94
C LYS A 409 17.01 48.52 20.12
N LYS A 410 17.30 49.00 21.35
CA LYS A 410 16.59 48.74 22.63
C LYS A 410 15.04 48.66 22.63
N PRO A 411 14.27 49.48 21.89
CA PRO A 411 12.80 49.31 21.80
C PRO A 411 12.38 48.00 21.13
N ALA A 412 13.21 47.47 20.22
CA ALA A 412 13.03 46.17 19.60
C ALA A 412 13.22 45.02 20.61
N VAL A 413 14.09 45.18 21.62
CA VAL A 413 14.32 44.16 22.67
C VAL A 413 13.11 43.99 23.59
N LEU A 414 12.38 45.07 23.89
CA LEU A 414 11.12 44.99 24.66
C LEU A 414 9.99 44.36 23.84
N LYS A 415 9.87 44.74 22.56
CA LYS A 415 8.98 44.05 21.62
C LYS A 415 9.38 42.59 21.43
N GLN A 416 10.67 42.26 21.46
CA GLN A 416 11.19 40.90 21.35
C GLN A 416 10.81 40.06 22.57
N ARG A 417 10.68 40.60 23.78
CA ARG A 417 10.12 39.83 24.91
C ARG A 417 8.67 39.44 24.71
N GLU A 418 7.87 40.36 24.18
CA GLU A 418 6.45 40.11 23.86
C GLU A 418 6.32 39.15 22.66
N LEU A 419 7.20 39.31 21.66
CA LEU A 419 7.35 38.39 20.54
C LEU A 419 7.83 37.01 21.02
N ASN A 420 8.74 36.92 21.98
CA ASN A 420 9.25 35.65 22.51
C ASN A 420 8.14 34.90 23.27
N GLN A 421 7.27 35.59 24.02
CA GLN A 421 6.09 34.96 24.63
C GLN A 421 5.09 34.46 23.58
N THR A 422 4.89 35.25 22.53
CA THR A 422 4.06 34.86 21.38
C THR A 422 4.71 33.74 20.57
N GLN A 423 6.05 33.71 20.51
CA GLN A 423 6.88 32.69 19.86
C GLN A 423 6.80 31.39 20.66
N THR A 424 6.81 31.41 22.00
CA THR A 424 6.60 30.20 22.80
C THR A 424 5.22 29.58 22.54
N LEU A 425 4.18 30.41 22.39
CA LEU A 425 2.85 29.91 22.00
C LEU A 425 2.84 29.41 20.55
N LEU A 426 3.51 30.12 19.64
CA LEU A 426 3.67 29.72 18.24
C LEU A 426 4.49 28.44 18.11
N ASP A 427 5.51 28.23 18.94
CA ASP A 427 6.39 27.07 18.99
C ASP A 427 5.63 25.89 19.59
N ALA A 428 4.85 26.09 20.66
CA ALA A 428 3.95 25.06 21.17
C ALA A 428 2.90 24.67 20.13
N CYS A 429 2.29 25.65 19.45
CA CYS A 429 1.36 25.40 18.35
C CYS A 429 2.05 24.82 17.11
N SER A 430 3.33 25.15 16.84
CA SER A 430 4.10 24.64 15.70
C SER A 430 4.66 23.27 16.00
N MET A 431 5.01 22.94 17.24
CA MET A 431 5.35 21.62 17.73
C MET A 431 4.11 20.75 17.72
N ALA A 432 2.96 21.23 18.20
CA ALA A 432 1.69 20.50 18.07
C ALA A 432 1.29 20.34 16.61
N ALA A 433 1.43 21.36 15.76
CA ALA A 433 1.15 21.24 14.32
C ALA A 433 2.18 20.39 13.60
N ARG A 434 3.45 20.37 14.03
CA ARG A 434 4.51 19.52 13.50
C ARG A 434 4.29 18.09 13.96
N GLN A 435 3.88 17.87 15.20
CA GLN A 435 3.42 16.61 15.75
C GLN A 435 2.19 16.16 14.96
N TYR A 436 1.11 16.93 14.85
CA TYR A 436 -0.04 16.56 14.01
C TYR A 436 0.29 16.36 12.53
N ARG A 437 1.26 17.09 11.96
CA ARG A 437 1.79 16.81 10.62
C ARG A 437 2.61 15.54 10.60
N TRP A 438 3.30 15.21 11.69
CA TRP A 438 4.08 14.01 11.89
C TRP A 438 3.18 12.81 12.17
N ASP A 439 2.12 12.95 12.95
CA ASP A 439 1.01 12.02 13.11
C ASP A 439 0.35 11.79 11.73
N MET A 440 0.00 12.86 11.00
CA MET A 440 -0.48 12.73 9.61
C MET A 440 0.54 12.06 8.67
N PHE A 441 1.83 12.22 8.95
CA PHE A 441 2.92 11.68 8.14
C PHE A 441 3.33 10.27 8.56
N SER A 442 3.18 9.88 9.82
CA SER A 442 3.38 8.54 10.35
C SER A 442 2.26 7.63 9.85
N LEU A 443 1.04 8.15 9.72
CA LEU A 443 -0.05 7.50 8.95
C LEU A 443 0.39 7.12 7.52
N TRP A 444 1.31 7.88 6.90
CA TRP A 444 1.88 7.57 5.57
C TRP A 444 3.07 6.60 5.61
N TRP A 445 3.71 6.42 6.76
CA TRP A 445 4.89 5.53 6.94
C TRP A 445 4.56 4.17 7.56
N ASN A 446 3.29 3.95 7.92
CA ASN A 446 2.74 2.65 8.29
C ASN A 446 3.09 1.57 7.25
N ALA A 447 3.71 0.47 7.68
CA ALA A 447 4.09 -0.61 6.78
C ALA A 447 2.84 -1.32 6.23
N ASN A 448 2.54 -1.09 4.95
CA ASN A 448 1.47 -1.79 4.24
C ASN A 448 1.73 -3.30 4.23
N ASP A 449 0.64 -4.09 4.09
CA ASP A 449 0.77 -5.52 3.86
C ASP A 449 1.71 -5.80 2.66
N PRO A 450 2.58 -6.83 2.73
CA PRO A 450 3.50 -7.16 1.65
C PRO A 450 2.77 -7.28 0.32
N THR A 451 3.34 -6.73 -0.75
CA THR A 451 2.77 -6.85 -2.09
C THR A 451 3.30 -8.08 -2.79
N VAL A 452 2.39 -8.95 -3.22
CA VAL A 452 2.69 -10.05 -4.13
C VAL A 452 2.50 -9.57 -5.56
N LEU A 453 3.48 -9.87 -6.42
CA LEU A 453 3.36 -9.72 -7.87
C LEU A 453 3.47 -11.09 -8.53
N ILE A 454 2.64 -11.29 -9.55
CA ILE A 454 2.54 -12.53 -10.32
C ILE A 454 2.76 -12.16 -11.78
N GLY A 455 3.92 -12.48 -12.31
CA GLY A 455 4.31 -12.16 -13.68
C GLY A 455 4.09 -13.32 -14.66
N GLY A 456 3.89 -12.99 -15.92
CA GLY A 456 3.56 -13.92 -17.00
C GLY A 456 2.07 -14.23 -17.11
N ILE A 457 1.20 -13.45 -16.46
CA ILE A 457 -0.27 -13.57 -16.54
C ILE A 457 -0.82 -12.27 -17.12
N THR A 458 -1.61 -12.36 -18.18
CA THR A 458 -2.23 -11.20 -18.81
C THR A 458 -3.39 -10.66 -17.95
N SER A 459 -3.59 -9.34 -17.97
CA SER A 459 -4.81 -8.73 -17.43
C SER A 459 -6.05 -9.24 -18.18
N GLY A 460 -7.15 -9.47 -17.46
CA GLY A 460 -8.46 -9.78 -18.07
C GLY A 460 -9.12 -8.56 -18.70
N TRP A 461 -8.78 -7.36 -18.24
CA TRP A 461 -9.34 -6.12 -18.77
C TRP A 461 -8.73 -5.78 -20.14
N PRO A 462 -9.55 -5.36 -21.13
CA PRO A 462 -9.06 -4.87 -22.41
C PRO A 462 -8.07 -3.73 -22.25
N THR A 463 -7.06 -3.68 -23.12
CA THR A 463 -6.04 -2.61 -23.10
C THR A 463 -6.63 -1.23 -23.37
N ASP A 464 -7.78 -1.16 -24.04
CA ASP A 464 -8.55 0.04 -24.34
C ASP A 464 -9.69 0.32 -23.35
N TYR A 465 -9.80 -0.42 -22.23
CA TYR A 465 -10.93 -0.30 -21.30
C TYR A 465 -11.16 1.13 -20.75
N LEU A 466 -10.09 1.92 -20.58
CA LEU A 466 -10.18 3.31 -20.13
C LEU A 466 -10.45 4.32 -21.26
N ASN A 467 -10.46 3.89 -22.52
CA ASN A 467 -10.81 4.75 -23.64
C ASN A 467 -12.32 5.04 -23.64
N LYS A 468 -12.74 6.08 -24.37
CA LYS A 468 -14.17 6.31 -24.60
C LYS A 468 -14.74 5.16 -25.43
N VAL A 469 -15.92 4.68 -25.05
CA VAL A 469 -16.68 3.67 -25.80
C VAL A 469 -17.14 4.30 -27.11
N ALA A 470 -16.86 3.63 -28.22
CA ALA A 470 -17.18 4.13 -29.54
C ALA A 470 -18.59 3.69 -29.93
N VAL A 471 -19.56 4.61 -29.81
CA VAL A 471 -20.98 4.36 -30.05
C VAL A 471 -21.33 4.62 -31.52
N ARG A 472 -22.43 4.03 -31.98
CA ARG A 472 -22.91 4.15 -33.37
C ARG A 472 -24.37 4.60 -33.42
N ALA A 473 -24.75 5.23 -34.52
CA ALA A 473 -26.14 5.47 -34.88
C ALA A 473 -26.73 4.27 -35.65
N PRO A 474 -28.06 4.07 -35.66
CA PRO A 474 -28.68 2.89 -36.28
C PRO A 474 -28.41 2.77 -37.79
N PHE A 475 -28.25 3.88 -38.50
CA PHE A 475 -27.95 3.87 -39.93
C PHE A 475 -26.47 3.55 -40.25
N GLN A 476 -25.60 3.45 -39.22
CA GLN A 476 -24.18 3.14 -39.38
C GLN A 476 -23.88 1.62 -39.31
N THR A 477 -24.91 0.78 -39.18
CA THR A 477 -24.78 -0.70 -39.12
C THR A 477 -24.64 -1.32 -40.49
N LEU A 478 -24.01 -2.49 -40.57
CA LEU A 478 -23.89 -3.23 -41.83
C LEU A 478 -25.23 -3.81 -42.31
N ALA A 479 -25.39 -3.82 -43.64
CA ALA A 479 -26.52 -4.43 -44.34
C ALA A 479 -26.03 -5.48 -45.37
N PRO A 480 -26.89 -6.41 -45.84
CA PRO A 480 -26.52 -7.40 -46.84
C PRO A 480 -26.09 -6.77 -48.18
N LYS A 481 -25.10 -7.38 -48.86
CA LYS A 481 -24.45 -6.88 -50.10
C LYS A 481 -25.41 -6.45 -51.22
N ASP A 482 -26.53 -7.15 -51.41
CA ASP A 482 -27.47 -6.90 -52.51
C ASP A 482 -28.70 -6.07 -52.10
N GLY A 483 -28.76 -5.58 -50.85
CA GLY A 483 -29.93 -4.88 -50.29
C GLY A 483 -31.20 -5.73 -50.18
N ALA A 484 -31.16 -6.99 -50.63
CA ALA A 484 -32.30 -7.88 -50.67
C ALA A 484 -32.40 -8.72 -49.39
N SER A 485 -33.39 -8.40 -48.55
CA SER A 485 -33.83 -9.22 -47.40
C SER A 485 -34.37 -10.62 -47.79
N SER A 486 -34.41 -10.94 -49.09
CA SER A 486 -34.85 -12.23 -49.63
C SER A 486 -33.92 -13.39 -49.27
N ASN A 487 -32.65 -13.13 -48.98
CA ASN A 487 -31.64 -14.16 -48.65
C ASN A 487 -31.54 -14.46 -47.13
N LEU A 488 -32.31 -13.77 -46.29
CA LEU A 488 -32.36 -14.04 -44.84
C LEU A 488 -33.21 -15.29 -44.55
N PRO A 489 -32.74 -16.22 -43.70
CA PRO A 489 -33.47 -17.46 -43.39
C PRO A 489 -34.88 -17.21 -42.83
N GLY A 490 -35.82 -18.13 -43.04
CA GLY A 490 -37.19 -17.98 -42.55
C GLY A 490 -37.30 -17.81 -41.03
N LEU A 491 -36.43 -18.50 -40.28
CA LEU A 491 -36.34 -18.36 -38.83
C LEU A 491 -35.84 -16.97 -38.40
N PHE A 492 -34.96 -16.33 -39.19
CA PHE A 492 -34.53 -14.95 -38.96
C PHE A 492 -35.70 -13.97 -39.05
N LYS A 493 -36.57 -14.15 -40.06
CA LYS A 493 -37.77 -13.32 -40.24
C LYS A 493 -38.74 -13.50 -39.07
N SER A 494 -38.85 -14.71 -38.55
CA SER A 494 -39.67 -15.03 -37.38
C SER A 494 -39.14 -14.34 -36.12
N LEU A 495 -37.83 -14.43 -35.88
CA LEU A 495 -37.16 -13.71 -34.78
C LEU A 495 -37.33 -12.19 -34.91
N SER A 496 -37.15 -11.64 -36.12
CA SER A 496 -37.33 -10.20 -36.37
C SER A 496 -38.75 -9.74 -36.05
N SER A 497 -39.75 -10.54 -36.46
CA SER A 497 -41.17 -10.25 -36.14
C SER A 497 -41.43 -10.32 -34.63
N LEU A 498 -40.78 -11.25 -33.94
CA LEU A 498 -40.90 -11.38 -32.48
C LEU A 498 -40.27 -10.19 -31.75
N LEU A 499 -39.10 -9.73 -32.18
CA LEU A 499 -38.45 -8.53 -31.65
C LEU A 499 -39.30 -7.27 -31.88
N GLU A 500 -39.89 -7.13 -33.07
CA GLU A 500 -40.79 -6.01 -33.39
C GLU A 500 -42.06 -5.97 -32.54
N ASN A 501 -42.52 -7.13 -32.05
CA ASN A 501 -43.69 -7.21 -31.18
C ASN A 501 -43.35 -6.91 -29.71
N GLN A 502 -42.15 -7.26 -29.26
CA GLN A 502 -41.76 -7.22 -27.84
C GLN A 502 -40.98 -5.96 -27.43
N LEU A 503 -40.30 -5.30 -28.37
CA LEU A 503 -39.49 -4.12 -28.07
C LEU A 503 -40.31 -2.81 -28.13
N PRO A 504 -39.96 -1.80 -27.30
CA PRO A 504 -40.45 -0.43 -27.45
C PRO A 504 -40.24 0.11 -28.87
N ASP A 505 -41.15 0.97 -29.36
CA ASP A 505 -41.15 1.48 -30.74
C ASP A 505 -39.80 2.07 -31.18
N VAL A 506 -39.12 2.81 -30.30
CA VAL A 506 -37.80 3.42 -30.54
C VAL A 506 -36.70 2.40 -30.86
N PHE A 507 -36.84 1.15 -30.39
CA PHE A 507 -35.82 0.11 -30.54
C PHE A 507 -36.13 -0.92 -31.65
N LYS A 508 -37.34 -0.94 -32.21
CA LYS A 508 -37.74 -1.95 -33.22
C LYS A 508 -36.81 -1.96 -34.43
N ALA A 509 -36.68 -0.83 -35.12
CA ALA A 509 -35.81 -0.72 -36.29
C ALA A 509 -34.31 -0.87 -35.95
N PRO A 510 -33.77 -0.23 -34.89
CA PRO A 510 -32.39 -0.46 -34.46
C PRO A 510 -32.07 -1.93 -34.11
N ALA A 511 -32.96 -2.65 -33.42
CA ALA A 511 -32.74 -4.04 -33.05
C ALA A 511 -32.72 -4.95 -34.29
N VAL A 512 -33.63 -4.75 -35.25
CA VAL A 512 -33.63 -5.49 -36.52
C VAL A 512 -32.35 -5.23 -37.32
N ALA A 513 -31.87 -3.98 -37.36
CA ALA A 513 -30.61 -3.62 -38.01
C ALA A 513 -29.41 -4.31 -37.34
N LEU A 514 -29.34 -4.28 -36.02
CA LEU A 514 -28.29 -4.94 -35.23
C LEU A 514 -28.28 -6.46 -35.39
N VAL A 515 -29.44 -7.11 -35.36
CA VAL A 515 -29.54 -8.58 -35.55
C VAL A 515 -29.22 -8.97 -36.99
N THR A 516 -29.55 -8.11 -37.96
CA THR A 516 -29.13 -8.28 -39.37
C THR A 516 -27.62 -8.17 -39.50
N GLU A 517 -27.01 -7.15 -38.90
CA GLU A 517 -25.55 -6.99 -38.84
C GLU A 517 -24.88 -8.22 -38.19
N PHE A 518 -25.41 -8.71 -37.07
CA PHE A 518 -24.92 -9.92 -36.40
C PHE A 518 -24.91 -11.13 -37.35
N TYR A 519 -25.95 -11.27 -38.18
CA TYR A 519 -26.03 -12.31 -39.20
C TYR A 519 -25.00 -12.13 -40.33
N VAL A 520 -24.75 -10.88 -40.76
CA VAL A 520 -23.85 -10.55 -41.89
C VAL A 520 -22.38 -10.71 -41.51
N ILE A 521 -21.96 -10.23 -40.34
CA ILE A 521 -20.56 -10.20 -39.88
C ILE A 521 -20.01 -11.60 -39.58
N ARG A 522 -20.87 -12.55 -39.22
CA ARG A 522 -20.43 -13.89 -38.78
C ARG A 522 -19.47 -14.54 -39.78
N PRO A 523 -18.60 -15.47 -39.33
CA PRO A 523 -17.74 -16.21 -40.23
C PRO A 523 -18.53 -16.98 -41.31
N GLY A 524 -18.20 -16.73 -42.57
CA GLY A 524 -18.92 -17.26 -43.73
C GLY A 524 -20.24 -16.53 -44.04
N GLY A 525 -20.48 -15.37 -43.42
CA GLY A 525 -21.57 -14.44 -43.76
C GLY A 525 -21.28 -13.59 -44.99
N ASP A 526 -22.20 -12.68 -45.29
CA ASP A 526 -22.17 -11.88 -46.52
C ASP A 526 -21.28 -10.62 -46.41
N ASP A 527 -20.48 -10.46 -45.36
CA ASP A 527 -19.59 -9.30 -45.20
C ASP A 527 -18.61 -9.12 -46.38
N SER A 528 -18.44 -7.88 -46.85
CA SER A 528 -17.45 -7.48 -47.86
C SER A 528 -16.03 -7.41 -47.31
N GLY A 529 -15.85 -7.47 -45.99
CA GLY A 529 -14.55 -7.32 -45.31
C GLY A 529 -14.05 -5.88 -45.30
N SER A 530 -14.88 -4.92 -45.72
CA SER A 530 -14.62 -3.49 -45.67
C SER A 530 -15.97 -2.77 -45.64
N PRO A 531 -16.24 -1.93 -44.62
CA PRO A 531 -17.51 -1.22 -44.51
C PRO A 531 -17.55 -0.06 -45.51
N ALA A 532 -18.75 0.27 -46.00
CA ALA A 532 -18.97 1.43 -46.86
C ALA A 532 -18.73 2.75 -46.11
N GLU A 533 -18.59 3.86 -46.84
CA GLU A 533 -18.42 5.19 -46.23
C GLU A 533 -19.61 5.51 -45.30
N GLY A 534 -19.32 5.89 -44.06
CA GLY A 534 -20.33 6.18 -43.03
C GLY A 534 -20.88 4.95 -42.28
N ILE A 535 -20.48 3.74 -42.67
CA ILE A 535 -20.76 2.48 -41.97
C ILE A 535 -19.53 2.09 -41.15
N PHE A 536 -19.74 1.59 -39.93
CA PHE A 536 -18.66 1.21 -39.02
C PHE A 536 -18.94 -0.14 -38.41
N TYR A 537 -17.90 -0.97 -38.26
CA TYR A 537 -18.01 -2.20 -37.47
C TYR A 537 -18.27 -1.89 -35.99
N PRO A 538 -18.90 -2.82 -35.23
CA PRO A 538 -18.92 -2.78 -33.78
C PRO A 538 -17.51 -2.62 -33.19
N GLN A 539 -17.34 -1.88 -32.09
CA GLN A 539 -16.02 -1.67 -31.46
C GLN A 539 -15.27 -2.97 -31.17
N PHE A 540 -15.97 -4.03 -30.73
CA PHE A 540 -15.35 -5.31 -30.39
C PHE A 540 -15.20 -6.27 -31.58
N HIS A 541 -15.60 -5.85 -32.80
CA HIS A 541 -15.26 -6.57 -34.03
C HIS A 541 -13.89 -6.09 -34.54
N ASP A 542 -12.84 -6.37 -33.77
CA ASP A 542 -11.46 -6.02 -34.09
C ASP A 542 -10.47 -7.05 -33.53
N LYS A 543 -9.17 -6.79 -33.74
CA LYS A 543 -8.06 -7.61 -33.26
C LYS A 543 -7.21 -6.90 -32.21
N LEU A 544 -7.80 -6.03 -31.40
CA LEU A 544 -7.07 -5.25 -30.40
C LEU A 544 -6.76 -6.07 -29.14
N THR A 545 -6.07 -7.21 -29.33
CA THR A 545 -5.58 -8.10 -28.26
C THR A 545 -4.08 -8.27 -28.42
N THR A 546 -3.40 -8.73 -27.36
CA THR A 546 -1.94 -8.98 -27.39
C THR A 546 -1.53 -10.07 -28.38
N ASP A 547 -2.46 -10.93 -28.78
CA ASP A 547 -2.27 -12.06 -29.70
C ASP A 547 -2.99 -11.89 -31.05
N GLU A 548 -3.48 -10.68 -31.35
CA GLU A 548 -4.18 -10.31 -32.60
C GLU A 548 -5.40 -11.19 -32.95
N ARG A 549 -6.04 -11.79 -31.94
CA ARG A 549 -7.30 -12.53 -32.10
C ARG A 549 -8.49 -11.58 -32.14
N TRP A 550 -9.55 -12.03 -32.80
CA TRP A 550 -10.81 -11.29 -32.84
C TRP A 550 -11.50 -11.30 -31.48
N ARG A 551 -11.87 -10.14 -30.93
CA ARG A 551 -12.51 -10.04 -29.60
C ARG A 551 -13.92 -10.63 -29.53
N ASP A 552 -14.63 -10.69 -30.67
CA ASP A 552 -15.99 -11.22 -30.79
C ASP A 552 -16.04 -12.64 -31.40
N LEU A 553 -14.89 -13.31 -31.56
CA LEU A 553 -14.81 -14.67 -32.07
C LEU A 553 -14.24 -15.60 -31.00
N TRP A 554 -14.97 -16.67 -30.67
CA TRP A 554 -14.56 -17.59 -29.62
C TRP A 554 -13.22 -18.29 -29.93
N GLY A 555 -12.97 -18.64 -31.19
CA GLY A 555 -11.64 -19.10 -31.64
C GLY A 555 -11.11 -20.38 -30.97
N ASN A 556 -11.96 -21.21 -30.36
CA ASN A 556 -11.58 -22.32 -29.47
C ASN A 556 -10.83 -21.90 -28.19
N LEU A 557 -10.98 -20.65 -27.77
CA LEU A 557 -10.36 -20.10 -26.58
C LEU A 557 -11.38 -19.98 -25.45
N GLN A 558 -11.11 -20.67 -24.34
CA GLN A 558 -11.79 -20.41 -23.07
C GLN A 558 -11.25 -19.07 -22.52
N PRO A 559 -12.10 -18.06 -22.21
CA PRO A 559 -11.63 -16.77 -21.72
C PRO A 559 -10.89 -16.90 -20.39
N TRP A 560 -10.08 -15.90 -20.04
CA TRP A 560 -9.44 -15.79 -18.73
C TRP A 560 -9.55 -14.35 -18.24
N PHE A 561 -10.21 -14.15 -17.11
CA PHE A 561 -10.40 -12.81 -16.53
C PHE A 561 -10.20 -12.85 -15.01
N PRO A 562 -8.99 -12.58 -14.49
CA PRO A 562 -8.71 -12.63 -13.06
C PRO A 562 -9.48 -11.52 -12.32
N LEU A 563 -10.23 -11.89 -11.28
CA LEU A 563 -11.02 -10.97 -10.45
C LEU A 563 -10.44 -10.75 -9.06
N TYR A 564 -9.96 -11.81 -8.42
CA TYR A 564 -9.40 -11.73 -7.08
C TYR A 564 -8.33 -12.80 -6.85
N ALA A 565 -7.45 -12.55 -5.88
CA ALA A 565 -6.49 -13.51 -5.39
C ALA A 565 -6.82 -13.89 -3.95
N GLU A 566 -6.55 -15.14 -3.60
CA GLU A 566 -6.62 -15.66 -2.24
C GLU A 566 -5.24 -16.13 -1.81
N SER A 567 -4.86 -15.80 -0.59
CA SER A 567 -3.62 -16.27 0.03
C SER A 567 -3.91 -16.93 1.36
N GLU A 568 -3.20 -18.01 1.65
CA GLU A 568 -3.02 -18.55 3.00
C GLU A 568 -1.52 -18.58 3.28
N VAL A 569 -1.12 -18.00 4.39
CA VAL A 569 0.27 -18.01 4.85
C VAL A 569 0.39 -18.69 6.19
N GLU A 570 1.46 -19.46 6.34
CA GLU A 570 1.91 -19.99 7.61
C GLU A 570 2.93 -19.00 8.18
N TYR A 571 2.51 -18.29 9.22
CA TYR A 571 3.33 -17.43 10.04
C TYR A 571 4.04 -18.24 11.12
N GLN A 572 5.33 -17.99 11.32
CA GLN A 572 6.09 -18.57 12.41
C GLN A 572 6.92 -17.51 13.15
N HIS A 573 6.70 -17.42 14.46
CA HIS A 573 7.36 -16.44 15.32
C HIS A 573 8.81 -16.85 15.62
N VAL A 574 9.75 -15.90 15.57
CA VAL A 574 11.17 -16.13 15.89
C VAL A 574 11.52 -15.34 17.15
N PRO A 575 11.82 -15.95 18.31
CA PRO A 575 12.00 -15.25 19.58
C PRO A 575 12.89 -14.00 19.51
N PHE A 576 12.47 -12.91 20.17
CA PHE A 576 13.16 -11.61 20.09
C PHE A 576 14.64 -11.68 20.51
N ASP A 577 14.99 -12.53 21.48
CA ASP A 577 16.38 -12.71 21.95
C ASP A 577 17.35 -13.18 20.87
N TYR A 578 16.83 -13.68 19.74
CA TYR A 578 17.64 -14.09 18.59
C TYR A 578 17.91 -12.92 17.64
N TRP A 579 17.35 -11.73 17.88
CA TRP A 579 17.49 -10.57 17.01
C TRP A 579 18.49 -9.56 17.56
N LYS A 580 19.44 -9.13 16.72
CA LYS A 580 20.45 -8.10 17.07
C LYS A 580 20.70 -7.17 15.90
N LEU A 581 21.00 -5.90 16.17
CA LEU A 581 21.35 -4.92 15.15
C LEU A 581 22.79 -5.15 14.66
N ASP A 582 22.95 -5.64 13.45
CA ASP A 582 24.25 -5.99 12.86
C ASP A 582 24.53 -5.22 11.55
N GLU A 583 25.77 -5.26 11.07
CA GLU A 583 26.17 -4.67 9.79
C GLU A 583 26.24 -5.73 8.70
N HIS A 584 25.34 -5.65 7.71
CA HIS A 584 25.31 -6.59 6.60
C HIS A 584 24.96 -5.91 5.27
N THR A 585 25.54 -6.41 4.17
CA THR A 585 25.10 -6.09 2.80
C THR A 585 23.79 -6.80 2.46
N ALA A 586 22.81 -6.08 1.92
CA ALA A 586 21.69 -6.72 1.24
C ALA A 586 22.17 -7.42 -0.04
N ARG A 587 21.49 -8.48 -0.52
CA ARG A 587 21.93 -9.20 -1.72
C ARG A 587 22.05 -8.32 -2.97
N LEU A 588 21.20 -7.30 -3.12
CA LEU A 588 21.24 -6.36 -4.25
C LEU A 588 21.96 -5.03 -3.92
N SER A 589 22.47 -4.87 -2.69
CA SER A 589 23.21 -3.67 -2.26
C SER A 589 24.69 -3.97 -2.05
N ALA A 590 25.56 -3.12 -2.60
CA ALA A 590 27.00 -3.20 -2.35
C ALA A 590 27.42 -2.62 -0.98
N ASN A 591 26.56 -1.82 -0.36
CA ASN A 591 26.87 -1.11 0.89
C ASN A 591 26.38 -1.92 2.09
N GLU A 592 27.24 -2.07 3.10
CA GLU A 592 26.87 -2.57 4.41
C GLU A 592 25.97 -1.53 5.11
N GLY A 593 24.83 -1.97 5.63
CA GLY A 593 23.92 -1.12 6.39
C GLY A 593 23.57 -1.74 7.73
N ALA A 594 23.25 -0.89 8.71
CA ALA A 594 22.74 -1.36 10.01
C ALA A 594 21.38 -2.03 9.81
N ARG A 595 21.27 -3.32 10.16
CA ARG A 595 20.07 -4.15 10.00
C ARG A 595 19.90 -5.15 11.14
N TYR A 596 18.68 -5.31 11.66
CA TYR A 596 18.39 -6.41 12.58
C TYR A 596 18.55 -7.77 11.88
N SER A 597 19.42 -8.62 12.42
CA SER A 597 19.74 -9.95 11.93
C SER A 597 19.49 -11.03 12.99
N ILE A 598 19.33 -12.28 12.54
CA ILE A 598 19.06 -13.42 13.42
C ILE A 598 20.41 -13.99 13.90
N THR A 599 20.73 -13.80 15.17
CA THR A 599 21.87 -14.37 15.88
C THR A 599 21.39 -15.34 16.95
N VAL A 600 21.41 -16.63 16.64
CA VAL A 600 21.02 -17.67 17.60
C VAL A 600 22.03 -17.72 18.77
N PRO A 601 21.58 -17.70 20.04
CA PRO A 601 22.44 -17.88 21.19
C PRO A 601 23.21 -19.21 21.13
N SER A 602 24.49 -19.17 21.44
CA SER A 602 25.39 -20.34 21.46
C SER A 602 26.20 -20.33 22.76
N ALA A 603 26.59 -21.51 23.24
CA ALA A 603 27.53 -21.60 24.36
C ALA A 603 28.90 -21.02 23.96
N ASP A 604 29.65 -20.48 24.94
CA ASP A 604 30.96 -19.90 24.70
C ASP A 604 31.86 -20.85 23.87
N ASN A 605 32.47 -20.31 22.81
CA ASN A 605 33.32 -21.01 21.83
C ASN A 605 32.64 -22.00 20.87
N GLN A 606 31.31 -22.02 20.74
CA GLN A 606 30.60 -22.79 19.71
C GLN A 606 30.01 -21.90 18.61
N LYS A 607 30.09 -22.34 17.35
CA LYS A 607 29.45 -21.67 16.21
C LYS A 607 27.93 -21.70 16.41
N PRO A 608 27.21 -20.56 16.25
CA PRO A 608 25.77 -20.54 16.43
C PRO A 608 25.10 -21.51 15.46
N PRO A 609 24.16 -22.34 15.94
CA PRO A 609 23.45 -23.27 15.09
C PRO A 609 22.51 -22.51 14.14
N PRO A 610 22.18 -23.10 12.97
CA PRO A 610 21.18 -22.53 12.08
C PRO A 610 19.78 -22.51 12.73
N LEU A 611 18.93 -21.61 12.24
CA LEU A 611 17.60 -21.37 12.82
C LEU A 611 16.72 -22.64 12.84
N TRP A 612 16.78 -23.47 11.80
CA TRP A 612 16.00 -24.72 11.71
C TRP A 612 16.37 -25.76 12.78
N GLU A 613 17.61 -25.76 13.28
CA GLU A 613 18.04 -26.61 14.40
C GLU A 613 17.60 -26.01 15.73
N ALA A 614 17.76 -24.70 15.89
CA ALA A 614 17.44 -23.97 17.11
C ALA A 614 15.95 -24.02 17.49
N LEU A 615 15.05 -24.08 16.50
CA LEU A 615 13.59 -24.12 16.69
C LEU A 615 12.98 -25.52 16.52
N SER A 616 13.80 -26.58 16.56
CA SER A 616 13.32 -27.96 16.45
C SER A 616 12.53 -28.40 17.70
N GLY A 617 11.20 -28.20 17.70
CA GLY A 617 10.28 -28.73 18.74
C GLY A 617 9.50 -27.70 19.56
N LYS A 618 9.73 -26.39 19.37
CA LYS A 618 8.92 -25.31 19.95
C LYS A 618 8.56 -24.33 18.83
N ARG A 619 7.40 -24.53 18.19
CA ARG A 619 6.96 -23.70 17.08
C ARG A 619 5.67 -22.98 17.45
N ASP A 620 5.77 -21.66 17.52
CA ASP A 620 4.63 -20.78 17.56
C ASP A 620 4.22 -20.49 16.11
N LEU A 621 3.13 -21.12 15.68
CA LEU A 621 2.67 -21.15 14.30
C LEU A 621 1.25 -20.62 14.22
N ARG A 622 1.03 -19.71 13.27
CA ARG A 622 -0.30 -19.21 12.94
C ARG A 622 -0.57 -19.37 11.46
N VAL A 623 -1.80 -19.71 11.10
CA VAL A 623 -2.25 -19.72 9.71
C VAL A 623 -3.15 -18.51 9.52
N LEU A 624 -2.79 -17.67 8.55
CA LEU A 624 -3.51 -16.45 8.23
C LEU A 624 -3.98 -16.53 6.78
N SER A 625 -5.18 -16.08 6.51
CA SER A 625 -5.75 -16.05 5.17
C SER A 625 -6.23 -14.65 4.81
N GLY A 626 -6.19 -14.35 3.52
CA GLY A 626 -6.58 -13.06 2.97
C GLY A 626 -7.15 -13.23 1.57
N ARG A 627 -8.03 -12.30 1.18
CA ARG A 627 -8.58 -12.18 -0.17
C ARG A 627 -8.45 -10.74 -0.62
N VAL A 628 -8.09 -10.55 -1.89
CA VAL A 628 -7.85 -9.22 -2.44
C VAL A 628 -8.29 -9.16 -3.90
N LEU A 629 -8.93 -8.04 -4.28
CA LEU A 629 -9.40 -7.84 -5.65
C LEU A 629 -8.24 -7.49 -6.59
N ILE A 630 -8.29 -8.05 -7.78
CA ILE A 630 -7.34 -7.77 -8.86
C ILE A 630 -7.91 -6.62 -9.67
N LEU A 631 -7.38 -5.42 -9.42
CA LEU A 631 -7.76 -4.21 -10.14
C LEU A 631 -6.79 -3.97 -11.31
N PRO A 632 -7.23 -3.34 -12.42
CA PRO A 632 -6.34 -3.01 -13.53
C PRO A 632 -5.37 -1.85 -13.21
N GLN A 633 -5.49 -1.25 -12.02
CA GLN A 633 -4.78 -0.06 -11.57
C GLN A 633 -3.23 -0.16 -11.52
N PRO A 634 -2.60 -1.30 -11.21
CA PRO A 634 -1.14 -1.37 -11.10
C PRO A 634 -0.40 -1.05 -12.41
N SER A 635 -0.82 -1.63 -13.53
CA SER A 635 -0.18 -1.38 -14.84
C SER A 635 -0.31 0.07 -15.28
N PHE A 636 -1.45 0.71 -14.99
CA PHE A 636 -1.67 2.13 -15.25
C PHE A 636 -0.84 3.03 -14.34
N SER A 637 -0.74 2.69 -13.06
CA SER A 637 0.06 3.44 -12.09
C SER A 637 1.53 3.43 -12.46
N LEU A 638 2.06 2.29 -12.93
CA LEU A 638 3.42 2.19 -13.46
C LEU A 638 3.63 3.11 -14.68
N ALA A 639 2.73 3.05 -15.66
CA ALA A 639 2.82 3.90 -16.85
C ALA A 639 2.79 5.40 -16.50
N ALA A 640 1.94 5.79 -15.55
CA ALA A 640 1.86 7.15 -15.05
C ALA A 640 3.14 7.57 -14.31
N LYS A 641 3.67 6.72 -13.41
CA LYS A 641 4.93 6.97 -12.69
C LYS A 641 6.11 7.15 -13.67
N ILE A 642 6.24 6.28 -14.69
CA ILE A 642 7.29 6.39 -15.72
C ILE A 642 7.12 7.69 -16.52
N LYS A 643 5.89 8.03 -16.92
CA LYS A 643 5.61 9.28 -17.63
C LYS A 643 6.00 10.50 -16.80
N GLN A 644 5.64 10.53 -15.51
CA GLN A 644 6.01 11.60 -14.59
C GLN A 644 7.52 11.64 -14.32
N LEU A 645 8.19 10.48 -14.27
CA LEU A 645 9.65 10.40 -14.21
C LEU A 645 10.28 11.11 -15.40
N PHE A 646 9.83 10.81 -16.62
CA PHE A 646 10.37 11.41 -17.83
C PHE A 646 10.06 12.90 -17.98
N GLN A 647 8.92 13.36 -17.48
CA GLN A 647 8.55 14.78 -17.52
C GLN A 647 9.35 15.63 -16.52
N ASN A 648 9.66 15.09 -15.34
CA ASN A 648 10.25 15.85 -14.24
C ASN A 648 11.78 15.67 -14.12
N THR A 649 12.40 14.77 -14.90
CA THR A 649 13.85 14.53 -14.88
C THR A 649 14.51 15.12 -16.14
N PRO A 650 15.58 15.95 -16.00
CA PRO A 650 16.29 16.52 -17.13
C PRO A 650 16.77 15.47 -18.16
N PRO A 651 16.70 15.75 -19.48
CA PRO A 651 17.13 14.81 -20.52
C PRO A 651 18.57 14.31 -20.37
N ASP A 652 19.49 15.15 -19.87
CA ASP A 652 20.91 14.80 -19.68
C ASP A 652 21.14 13.73 -18.61
N ILE A 653 20.24 13.63 -17.63
CA ILE A 653 20.25 12.57 -16.62
C ILE A 653 19.62 11.32 -17.22
N LEU A 654 18.45 11.45 -17.85
CA LEU A 654 17.73 10.31 -18.45
C LEU A 654 18.56 9.59 -19.53
N ASN A 655 19.29 10.33 -20.36
CA ASN A 655 20.14 9.78 -21.43
C ASN A 655 21.31 8.93 -20.91
N LYS A 656 21.66 9.02 -19.62
CA LYS A 656 22.66 8.12 -18.99
C LYS A 656 22.10 6.73 -18.73
N TYR A 657 20.77 6.62 -18.61
CA TYR A 657 20.07 5.37 -18.32
C TYR A 657 19.38 4.81 -19.56
N LEU A 658 18.64 5.64 -20.32
CA LEU A 658 17.89 5.23 -21.51
C LEU A 658 17.92 6.28 -22.63
N SER A 659 18.02 5.82 -23.88
CA SER A 659 17.94 6.68 -25.06
C SER A 659 16.52 7.30 -25.22
N ALA A 660 16.38 8.34 -26.05
CA ALA A 660 15.06 8.92 -26.34
C ALA A 660 14.12 7.92 -27.05
N GLU A 661 14.67 7.06 -27.89
CA GLU A 661 13.92 6.02 -28.60
C GLU A 661 13.44 4.93 -27.65
N ASP A 662 14.31 4.45 -26.75
CA ASP A 662 13.94 3.44 -25.76
C ASP A 662 12.91 3.97 -24.76
N ARG A 663 13.01 5.25 -24.37
CA ARG A 663 11.97 5.90 -23.54
C ARG A 663 10.60 5.95 -24.22
N ALA A 664 10.56 6.25 -25.51
CA ALA A 664 9.33 6.25 -26.29
C ALA A 664 8.76 4.83 -26.45
N ASN A 665 9.64 3.84 -26.66
CA ASN A 665 9.29 2.43 -26.74
C ASN A 665 8.73 1.89 -25.41
N LEU A 666 9.36 2.23 -24.28
CA LEU A 666 8.89 1.85 -22.95
C LEU A 666 7.51 2.44 -22.66
N LEU A 667 7.29 3.75 -22.89
CA LEU A 667 5.97 4.35 -22.70
C LEU A 667 4.87 3.75 -23.58
N LYS A 668 5.22 3.34 -24.81
CA LYS A 668 4.26 2.74 -25.75
C LYS A 668 3.87 1.32 -25.34
N ASN A 669 4.80 0.54 -24.78
CA ASN A 669 4.61 -0.89 -24.55
C ASN A 669 4.53 -1.29 -23.06
N VAL A 670 4.73 -0.39 -22.10
CA VAL A 670 4.64 -0.70 -20.66
C VAL A 670 3.28 -1.31 -20.28
N GLY A 671 2.20 -0.92 -20.95
CA GLY A 671 0.86 -1.48 -20.74
C GLY A 671 0.70 -2.94 -21.21
N GLN A 672 1.67 -3.47 -21.96
CA GLN A 672 1.70 -4.87 -22.41
C GLN A 672 2.39 -5.80 -21.40
N LEU A 673 3.01 -5.24 -20.35
CA LEU A 673 3.61 -6.05 -19.29
C LEU A 673 2.55 -6.92 -18.64
N SER A 674 2.75 -8.22 -18.72
CA SER A 674 1.81 -9.22 -18.22
C SER A 674 2.15 -9.54 -16.76
N TYR A 675 1.63 -8.73 -15.84
CA TYR A 675 1.70 -9.02 -14.41
C TYR A 675 0.41 -8.62 -13.69
N LEU A 676 0.17 -9.29 -12.58
CA LEU A 676 -0.83 -8.94 -11.59
C LEU A 676 -0.10 -8.54 -10.31
N SER A 677 -0.57 -7.54 -9.58
CA SER A 677 -0.01 -7.23 -8.27
C SER A 677 -1.09 -6.90 -7.27
N SER A 678 -0.84 -7.29 -6.03
CA SER A 678 -1.80 -7.10 -4.95
C SER A 678 -1.16 -7.17 -3.57
N PRO A 679 -1.55 -6.32 -2.61
CA PRO A 679 -1.16 -6.49 -1.21
C PRO A 679 -1.77 -7.77 -0.63
N LEU A 680 -1.04 -8.42 0.30
CA LEU A 680 -1.53 -9.52 1.15
C LEU A 680 -2.51 -8.99 2.21
N SER A 681 -3.59 -8.37 1.73
CA SER A 681 -4.57 -7.66 2.56
C SER A 681 -5.10 -8.57 3.66
N GLY A 682 -4.99 -8.08 4.90
CA GLY A 682 -5.44 -8.77 6.09
C GLY A 682 -4.33 -9.52 6.83
N LEU A 683 -3.09 -9.52 6.33
CA LEU A 683 -1.96 -10.14 7.03
C LEU A 683 -1.66 -9.42 8.35
N ALA A 684 -1.47 -8.09 8.32
CA ALA A 684 -1.27 -7.28 9.52
C ALA A 684 -2.46 -7.38 10.49
N SER A 685 -3.68 -7.22 9.95
CA SER A 685 -4.92 -7.31 10.73
C SER A 685 -5.05 -8.66 11.42
N GLY A 686 -4.77 -9.76 10.71
CA GLY A 686 -4.82 -11.11 11.26
C GLY A 686 -3.79 -11.36 12.35
N LEU A 687 -2.59 -10.76 12.25
CA LEU A 687 -1.58 -10.78 13.32
C LEU A 687 -2.07 -10.03 14.56
N ALA A 688 -2.71 -8.88 14.38
CA ALA A 688 -3.41 -8.13 15.42
C ALA A 688 -4.71 -8.81 15.91
N THR A 689 -5.02 -10.03 15.45
CA THR A 689 -6.22 -10.81 15.78
C THR A 689 -7.54 -10.13 15.39
N ARG A 690 -7.53 -9.44 14.24
CA ARG A 690 -8.67 -8.78 13.61
C ARG A 690 -8.98 -9.41 12.23
N ALA A 691 -10.25 -9.55 11.91
CA ALA A 691 -10.76 -9.92 10.59
C ALA A 691 -11.04 -8.66 9.76
N GLN A 692 -10.55 -8.65 8.52
CA GLN A 692 -10.93 -7.68 7.50
C GLN A 692 -11.96 -8.32 6.57
N GLY A 693 -13.06 -7.62 6.28
CA GLY A 693 -14.06 -8.13 5.35
C GLY A 693 -15.39 -7.38 5.37
N SER A 694 -16.30 -7.79 4.48
CA SER A 694 -17.66 -7.25 4.38
C SER A 694 -18.57 -7.90 5.43
N HIS A 695 -18.50 -7.40 6.67
CA HIS A 695 -19.47 -7.72 7.72
C HIS A 695 -20.53 -6.62 7.83
N ILE A 696 -21.66 -6.95 8.44
CA ILE A 696 -22.73 -5.99 8.71
C ILE A 696 -22.19 -4.91 9.65
N LYS A 697 -22.26 -3.65 9.20
CA LYS A 697 -21.78 -2.50 9.96
C LYS A 697 -22.88 -2.01 10.90
N PRO A 698 -22.58 -1.59 12.14
CA PRO A 698 -23.57 -1.07 13.09
C PRO A 698 -24.04 0.36 12.76
N GLU A 699 -23.51 0.95 11.68
CA GLU A 699 -23.77 2.31 11.27
C GLU A 699 -24.12 2.42 9.78
N ASN A 700 -24.98 3.38 9.46
CA ASN A 700 -25.22 3.88 8.12
C ASN A 700 -24.27 5.06 7.86
N LYS A 701 -23.40 4.92 6.87
CA LYS A 701 -22.53 5.99 6.41
C LYS A 701 -23.27 6.98 5.52
N ILE A 702 -23.08 8.26 5.79
CA ILE A 702 -23.66 9.39 5.07
C ILE A 702 -22.53 10.38 4.76
N VAL A 703 -22.20 10.59 3.49
CA VAL A 703 -21.06 11.44 3.09
C VAL A 703 -21.51 12.87 2.80
N GLY A 704 -21.42 13.74 3.81
CA GLY A 704 -21.93 15.10 3.75
C GLY A 704 -20.98 16.16 3.18
N PRO A 705 -21.48 17.39 2.99
CA PRO A 705 -20.69 18.55 2.60
C PRO A 705 -19.77 19.10 3.71
N THR A 706 -19.70 18.43 4.86
CA THR A 706 -18.72 18.66 5.95
C THR A 706 -17.83 17.43 6.21
N GLY A 707 -17.84 16.44 5.31
CA GLY A 707 -17.12 15.17 5.42
C GLY A 707 -18.02 13.95 5.67
N GLU A 708 -17.41 12.80 5.95
CA GLU A 708 -18.15 11.58 6.32
C GLU A 708 -18.83 11.75 7.68
N SER A 709 -20.11 11.41 7.77
CA SER A 709 -20.87 11.32 9.01
C SER A 709 -21.55 9.95 9.10
N SER A 710 -21.71 9.44 10.31
CA SER A 710 -22.33 8.13 10.54
C SER A 710 -23.56 8.26 11.41
N THR A 711 -24.56 7.42 11.15
CA THR A 711 -25.75 7.26 12.01
C THR A 711 -25.83 5.83 12.48
N ALA A 712 -26.05 5.62 13.77
CA ALA A 712 -26.22 4.28 14.33
C ALA A 712 -27.48 3.62 13.76
N ILE A 713 -27.36 2.34 13.38
CA ILE A 713 -28.52 1.51 13.05
C ILE A 713 -29.27 1.25 14.36
N ALA A 714 -30.59 1.47 14.39
CA ALA A 714 -31.38 1.38 15.62
C ALA A 714 -31.26 0.00 16.30
N THR A 715 -31.21 -1.08 15.51
CA THR A 715 -31.00 -2.45 15.98
C THR A 715 -29.59 -2.72 16.53
N ALA A 716 -28.61 -1.89 16.21
CA ALA A 716 -27.26 -1.97 16.77
C ALA A 716 -27.14 -1.27 18.14
N VAL A 717 -28.14 -0.46 18.53
CA VAL A 717 -28.13 0.28 19.80
C VAL A 717 -28.51 -0.66 20.95
N ILE A 718 -27.53 -0.93 21.82
CA ILE A 718 -27.71 -1.74 23.04
C ILE A 718 -27.12 -0.97 24.21
N ASP A 719 -27.92 -0.08 24.81
CA ASP A 719 -27.48 0.82 25.88
C ASP A 719 -26.87 0.06 27.08
N ALA A 720 -27.43 -1.10 27.44
CA ALA A 720 -26.95 -1.94 28.52
C ALA A 720 -25.53 -2.51 28.28
N ALA A 721 -25.12 -2.62 27.01
CA ALA A 721 -23.79 -3.07 26.60
C ALA A 721 -22.84 -1.89 26.31
N GLY A 722 -23.28 -0.64 26.53
CA GLY A 722 -22.51 0.57 26.19
C GLY A 722 -22.50 0.91 24.69
N LEU A 723 -23.24 0.17 23.87
CA LEU A 723 -23.44 0.45 22.43
C LEU A 723 -24.54 1.51 22.26
N THR A 724 -24.36 2.69 22.85
CA THR A 724 -25.29 3.80 22.70
C THR A 724 -25.19 4.37 21.28
N ALA A 725 -26.24 5.06 20.83
CA ALA A 725 -26.20 5.72 19.52
C ALA A 725 -25.06 6.74 19.39
N GLU A 726 -24.65 7.40 20.48
CA GLU A 726 -23.50 8.32 20.48
C GLU A 726 -22.18 7.57 20.30
N ASN A 727 -21.98 6.46 21.02
CA ASN A 727 -20.77 5.66 20.93
C ASN A 727 -20.61 4.99 19.57
N ILE A 728 -21.70 4.47 18.98
CA ILE A 728 -21.69 3.86 17.66
C ILE A 728 -21.30 4.89 16.58
N LYS A 729 -21.75 6.14 16.70
CA LYS A 729 -21.37 7.22 15.75
C LYS A 729 -19.89 7.60 15.80
N LEU A 730 -19.17 7.24 16.87
CA LEU A 730 -17.72 7.44 16.96
C LEU A 730 -16.93 6.42 16.13
N ILE A 731 -17.56 5.31 15.70
CA ILE A 731 -16.89 4.25 14.92
C ILE A 731 -16.50 4.76 13.53
N GLN A 732 -17.41 5.46 12.84
CA GLN A 732 -17.17 6.03 11.51
C GLN A 732 -16.55 5.00 10.53
N GLY A 733 -15.57 5.42 9.72
CA GLY A 733 -14.91 4.54 8.75
C GLY A 733 -14.17 3.33 9.29
N ASN A 734 -14.01 3.21 10.61
CA ASN A 734 -13.20 2.18 11.23
C ASN A 734 -13.95 0.84 11.43
N SER A 735 -15.23 0.77 11.04
CA SER A 735 -16.03 -0.48 11.11
C SER A 735 -15.67 -1.53 10.04
N ALA A 736 -14.50 -1.44 9.40
CA ALA A 736 -14.06 -2.41 8.38
C ALA A 736 -13.27 -3.58 8.98
N LEU A 737 -12.85 -3.45 10.24
CA LEU A 737 -12.12 -4.45 10.99
C LEU A 737 -12.97 -4.89 12.19
N THR A 738 -12.99 -6.20 12.45
CA THR A 738 -13.65 -6.76 13.64
C THR A 738 -12.74 -7.73 14.36
N PRO A 739 -12.78 -7.83 15.69
CA PRO A 739 -12.05 -8.84 16.43
C PRO A 739 -12.31 -10.27 15.95
N PHE A 740 -11.28 -11.13 15.99
CA PHE A 740 -11.48 -12.57 15.84
C PHE A 740 -12.26 -13.13 17.02
N ALA A 741 -13.57 -13.33 16.80
CA ALA A 741 -14.47 -13.99 17.74
C ALA A 741 -14.60 -15.48 17.40
N THR A 742 -15.73 -15.93 16.84
CA THR A 742 -15.93 -17.32 16.40
C THR A 742 -15.27 -17.65 15.06
N LEU A 743 -14.77 -16.63 14.33
CA LEU A 743 -14.15 -16.78 13.01
C LEU A 743 -12.82 -17.55 13.07
N ALA A 744 -12.07 -17.41 14.17
CA ALA A 744 -10.83 -18.14 14.41
C ALA A 744 -10.84 -18.68 15.85
N ASN A 745 -10.33 -19.89 16.06
CA ASN A 745 -10.37 -20.57 17.35
C ASN A 745 -8.95 -20.78 17.91
N PHE A 746 -8.61 -20.07 18.99
CA PHE A 746 -7.31 -20.13 19.66
C PHE A 746 -7.35 -20.93 20.99
N LEU A 747 -8.42 -21.70 21.25
CA LEU A 747 -8.63 -22.44 22.51
C LEU A 747 -7.70 -23.64 22.73
N LYS A 748 -6.77 -23.91 21.82
CA LYS A 748 -5.82 -25.03 21.91
C LYS A 748 -4.36 -24.57 21.81
N ASP A 749 -4.13 -23.26 21.74
CA ASP A 749 -2.82 -22.70 21.47
C ASP A 749 -2.07 -22.49 22.79
N GLY A 750 -0.84 -23.01 22.86
CA GLY A 750 0.03 -22.82 24.03
C GLY A 750 0.75 -21.47 24.06
N PHE A 751 0.50 -20.61 23.07
CA PHE A 751 1.12 -19.30 22.88
C PHE A 751 0.02 -18.24 22.71
N CYS A 752 0.33 -16.99 23.08
CA CYS A 752 -0.58 -15.89 22.80
C CYS A 752 -0.66 -15.68 21.28
N PRO A 753 -1.86 -15.65 20.66
CA PRO A 753 -1.97 -15.47 19.21
C PRO A 753 -1.49 -14.08 18.78
N PHE A 754 -1.62 -13.06 19.65
CA PHE A 754 -1.12 -11.72 19.41
C PHE A 754 0.34 -11.56 19.89
N LYS A 755 1.18 -10.94 19.06
CA LYS A 755 2.56 -10.53 19.39
C LYS A 755 2.69 -9.02 19.24
N PRO A 756 3.27 -8.29 20.21
CA PRO A 756 3.37 -6.83 20.10
C PRO A 756 4.33 -6.33 19.03
N MET A 757 5.32 -7.14 18.63
CA MET A 757 6.20 -6.87 17.49
C MET A 757 6.23 -8.07 16.56
N THR A 758 6.26 -7.79 15.26
CA THR A 758 6.34 -8.80 14.21
C THR A 758 7.80 -9.08 13.83
N HIS A 759 8.38 -10.09 14.48
CA HIS A 759 9.71 -10.62 14.15
C HIS A 759 9.59 -12.11 13.80
N GLU A 760 9.63 -12.40 12.50
CA GLU A 760 9.14 -13.70 12.02
C GLU A 760 9.68 -14.11 10.66
N GLN A 761 9.27 -15.31 10.26
CA GLN A 761 9.26 -15.74 8.88
C GLN A 761 7.88 -16.30 8.54
N PHE A 762 7.38 -16.03 7.33
CA PHE A 762 6.16 -16.66 6.83
C PHE A 762 6.37 -17.35 5.48
N ARG A 763 5.56 -18.36 5.18
CA ARG A 763 5.53 -19.02 3.86
C ARG A 763 4.11 -19.16 3.34
N PHE A 764 3.96 -19.28 2.03
CA PHE A 764 2.65 -19.57 1.42
C PHE A 764 2.26 -21.03 1.63
N ARG A 765 1.02 -21.26 2.07
CA ARG A 765 0.34 -22.57 2.03
C ARG A 765 -0.64 -22.66 0.88
N LYS A 766 -1.21 -21.53 0.48
CA LYS A 766 -2.09 -21.38 -0.68
C LYS A 766 -1.90 -20.00 -1.30
N LEU A 767 -1.90 -19.96 -2.63
CA LEU A 767 -1.96 -18.74 -3.41
C LEU A 767 -2.74 -19.05 -4.68
N ASN A 768 -4.00 -18.61 -4.72
CA ASN A 768 -4.91 -18.87 -5.83
C ASN A 768 -5.31 -17.57 -6.51
N ILE A 769 -5.45 -17.61 -7.83
CA ILE A 769 -6.01 -16.50 -8.63
C ILE A 769 -7.30 -17.00 -9.24
N ILE A 770 -8.40 -16.30 -8.96
CA ILE A 770 -9.74 -16.71 -9.35
C ILE A 770 -10.27 -15.73 -10.39
N ASP A 771 -10.86 -16.30 -11.42
CA ASP A 771 -11.40 -15.58 -12.56
C ASP A 771 -12.93 -15.38 -12.47
N LYS A 772 -13.48 -14.64 -13.45
CA LYS A 772 -14.90 -14.28 -13.47
C LYS A 772 -15.88 -15.44 -13.60
N PHE A 773 -15.45 -16.59 -14.11
CA PHE A 773 -16.25 -17.80 -14.25
C PHE A 773 -15.94 -18.85 -13.16
N GLY A 774 -14.98 -18.55 -12.28
CA GLY A 774 -14.50 -19.43 -11.22
C GLY A 774 -13.30 -20.28 -11.61
N GLN A 775 -12.70 -20.07 -12.78
CA GLN A 775 -11.43 -20.70 -13.11
C GLN A 775 -10.36 -20.25 -12.11
N SER A 776 -9.55 -21.19 -11.64
CA SER A 776 -8.58 -20.97 -10.58
C SER A 776 -7.20 -21.43 -11.01
N LEU A 777 -6.23 -20.52 -10.88
CA LEU A 777 -4.81 -20.86 -10.93
C LEU A 777 -4.35 -21.17 -9.51
N MET A 778 -3.62 -22.25 -9.34
CA MET A 778 -3.12 -22.71 -8.05
C MET A 778 -1.59 -22.73 -8.11
N ALA A 779 -0.97 -21.78 -7.43
CA ALA A 779 0.49 -21.73 -7.37
C ALA A 779 1.07 -22.87 -6.51
N ILE A 780 0.28 -23.39 -5.58
CA ILE A 780 0.60 -24.49 -4.68
C ILE A 780 -0.48 -25.55 -4.85
N ASP A 781 -0.08 -26.80 -5.07
CA ASP A 781 -1.00 -27.92 -5.06
C ASP A 781 -1.61 -28.12 -3.66
N GLN A 782 -2.94 -28.10 -3.60
CA GLN A 782 -3.72 -28.17 -2.38
C GLN A 782 -4.10 -29.60 -1.99
N SER A 783 -3.67 -30.60 -2.76
CA SER A 783 -3.90 -32.01 -2.45
C SER A 783 -3.45 -32.34 -1.02
N PRO A 784 -4.31 -32.93 -0.17
CA PRO A 784 -3.95 -33.25 1.21
C PRO A 784 -2.76 -34.21 1.28
N ARG A 785 -1.64 -33.76 1.85
CA ARG A 785 -0.41 -34.55 1.98
C ARG A 785 -0.01 -34.69 3.45
N PRO A 786 0.48 -35.86 3.91
CA PRO A 786 0.97 -36.03 5.28
C PRO A 786 2.11 -35.07 5.66
N GLN A 787 2.89 -34.60 4.69
CA GLN A 787 4.01 -33.69 4.90
C GLN A 787 3.65 -32.20 4.73
N GLY A 788 2.37 -31.87 4.50
CA GLY A 788 1.92 -30.52 4.17
C GLY A 788 2.04 -30.18 2.67
N PRO A 789 1.60 -28.98 2.27
CA PRO A 789 1.65 -28.54 0.87
C PRO A 789 3.10 -28.46 0.36
N PRO A 790 3.33 -28.61 -0.96
CA PRO A 790 4.65 -28.43 -1.54
C PRO A 790 5.13 -26.97 -1.37
N PRO A 791 6.45 -26.74 -1.24
CA PRO A 791 7.01 -25.41 -1.05
C PRO A 791 6.92 -24.56 -2.32
N MET A 792 6.67 -23.26 -2.15
CA MET A 792 6.81 -22.24 -3.21
C MET A 792 8.04 -21.39 -2.91
N TYR A 793 8.81 -21.01 -3.93
CA TYR A 793 10.01 -20.19 -3.81
C TYR A 793 9.82 -18.83 -4.51
N PRO A 794 9.12 -17.87 -3.89
CA PRO A 794 8.96 -16.54 -4.47
C PRO A 794 10.30 -15.81 -4.58
N CYS A 795 10.40 -14.91 -5.54
CA CYS A 795 11.46 -13.91 -5.57
C CYS A 795 11.15 -12.86 -4.50
N ILE A 796 12.13 -12.46 -3.71
CA ILE A 796 11.91 -11.59 -2.56
C ILE A 796 12.75 -10.34 -2.69
N SER A 797 12.17 -9.20 -2.33
CA SER A 797 12.90 -7.94 -2.20
C SER A 797 13.93 -8.02 -1.06
N ASP A 798 14.89 -7.10 -1.08
CA ASP A 798 15.93 -6.97 -0.05
C ASP A 798 15.38 -6.73 1.36
N PHE A 799 14.15 -6.23 1.49
CA PHE A 799 13.47 -6.04 2.79
C PHE A 799 12.96 -7.35 3.39
N TYR A 800 12.65 -8.32 2.53
CA TYR A 800 12.01 -9.58 2.88
C TYR A 800 12.96 -10.78 2.89
N GLU A 801 14.24 -10.56 2.57
CA GLU A 801 15.26 -11.59 2.43
C GLU A 801 15.67 -12.22 3.78
N PRO A 802 15.64 -13.57 3.91
CA PRO A 802 16.28 -14.25 5.02
C PRO A 802 17.81 -14.14 4.96
N GLN A 803 18.45 -14.02 6.12
CA GLN A 803 19.90 -14.03 6.24
C GLN A 803 20.51 -15.28 5.60
N THR A 804 21.72 -15.19 5.05
CA THR A 804 22.44 -16.36 4.53
C THR A 804 23.38 -16.96 5.57
N ILE A 805 23.47 -18.29 5.62
CA ILE A 805 24.41 -19.03 6.48
C ILE A 805 25.28 -19.97 5.64
N LYS A 806 26.59 -20.01 5.95
CA LYS A 806 27.54 -20.96 5.36
C LYS A 806 27.73 -22.15 6.31
N LEU A 807 27.29 -23.32 5.87
CA LEU A 807 27.53 -24.57 6.60
C LEU A 807 28.94 -25.10 6.29
N ASP A 808 29.37 -26.08 7.07
CA ASP A 808 30.73 -26.64 7.00
C ASP A 808 30.99 -27.41 5.70
N ASP A 809 29.94 -27.69 4.91
CA ASP A 809 30.03 -28.24 3.55
C ASP A 809 30.42 -27.20 2.48
N GLY A 810 30.60 -25.93 2.87
CA GLY A 810 30.97 -24.82 2.01
C GLY A 810 29.81 -24.24 1.19
N LYS A 811 28.59 -24.78 1.32
CA LYS A 811 27.40 -24.26 0.63
C LYS A 811 26.72 -23.17 1.45
N VAL A 812 26.07 -22.26 0.72
CA VAL A 812 25.29 -21.15 1.30
C VAL A 812 23.82 -21.56 1.33
N TYR A 813 23.20 -21.41 2.49
CA TYR A 813 21.78 -21.67 2.72
C TYR A 813 21.08 -20.41 3.22
N ALA A 814 19.78 -20.27 2.94
CA ALA A 814 18.95 -19.29 3.61
C ALA A 814 18.69 -19.74 5.07
N ASN A 815 18.96 -18.87 6.05
CA ASN A 815 18.76 -19.07 7.47
C ASN A 815 17.25 -19.03 7.78
N THR A 816 16.59 -20.16 7.56
CA THR A 816 15.13 -20.30 7.65
C THR A 816 14.73 -21.35 8.67
N ILE A 817 13.44 -21.42 9.01
CA ILE A 817 12.96 -22.37 10.03
C ILE A 817 12.99 -23.83 9.54
N TYR A 818 13.08 -24.05 8.22
CA TYR A 818 13.26 -25.37 7.62
C TYR A 818 14.51 -25.43 6.71
N GLN A 819 15.24 -26.53 6.75
CA GLN A 819 16.55 -26.70 6.10
C GLN A 819 16.56 -26.66 4.54
N LYS A 820 15.44 -26.39 3.87
CA LYS A 820 15.33 -26.46 2.39
C LYS A 820 15.66 -25.12 1.70
N GLY A 821 16.90 -24.63 1.81
CA GLY A 821 17.26 -23.28 1.35
C GLY A 821 17.91 -23.16 -0.05
N ARG A 822 17.23 -22.49 -1.00
CA ARG A 822 17.83 -21.68 -2.10
C ARG A 822 17.84 -20.20 -1.66
N LEU A 823 18.52 -19.31 -2.40
CA LEU A 823 18.52 -17.85 -2.13
C LEU A 823 17.13 -17.20 -2.32
N ASN A 824 16.28 -17.77 -3.17
CA ASN A 824 14.84 -17.49 -3.18
C ASN A 824 14.20 -18.45 -2.19
N ALA A 825 14.06 -18.01 -0.93
CA ALA A 825 13.60 -18.85 0.16
C ALA A 825 12.08 -19.05 0.14
N GLU A 826 11.62 -20.19 0.65
CA GLU A 826 10.18 -20.45 0.90
C GLU A 826 9.61 -19.49 1.95
N PHE A 827 10.49 -18.96 2.81
CA PHE A 827 10.17 -18.06 3.91
C PHE A 827 10.56 -16.62 3.59
N VAL A 828 9.64 -15.71 3.90
CA VAL A 828 9.76 -14.26 3.75
C VAL A 828 9.89 -13.67 5.16
N LYS A 829 10.93 -12.85 5.40
CA LYS A 829 11.16 -12.16 6.68
C LYS A 829 10.42 -10.84 6.68
N ARG A 830 9.34 -10.69 7.46
CA ARG A 830 8.74 -9.37 7.67
C ARG A 830 9.60 -8.59 8.68
N ILE A 831 10.00 -7.38 8.31
CA ILE A 831 10.44 -6.34 9.24
C ILE A 831 9.25 -5.38 9.30
N ALA A 832 8.69 -5.10 10.48
CA ALA A 832 7.66 -4.08 10.60
C ALA A 832 8.10 -2.93 11.49
N GLU A 833 7.49 -1.80 11.16
CA GLU A 833 7.12 -0.74 12.08
C GLU A 833 5.58 -0.69 12.16
N ASP A 834 5.09 -0.12 13.25
CA ASP A 834 3.68 -0.09 13.66
C ASP A 834 2.70 0.46 12.61
N PRO A 835 1.42 0.00 12.67
CA PRO A 835 0.28 0.82 12.25
C PRO A 835 -0.96 0.78 13.19
N ASP A 836 -1.87 1.75 12.95
CA ASP A 836 -2.94 2.35 13.80
C ASP A 836 -4.09 1.55 14.44
N GLU A 837 -4.62 2.27 15.47
CA GLU A 837 -5.89 2.25 16.21
C GLU A 837 -6.62 0.91 16.44
N ASP A 838 -6.69 0.50 17.71
CA ASP A 838 -7.97 0.32 18.41
C ASP A 838 -7.78 0.24 19.93
N LYS A 839 -8.69 0.87 20.67
CA LYS A 839 -8.67 0.99 22.14
C LYS A 839 -9.11 -0.33 22.79
N HIS A 840 -8.38 -0.77 23.84
CA HIS A 840 -8.86 -1.20 25.19
C HIS A 840 -7.86 -2.13 25.95
N ARG A 841 -7.01 -1.52 26.81
CA ARG A 841 -6.48 -1.86 28.17
C ARG A 841 -6.27 -3.32 28.67
N PRO A 842 -5.22 -3.58 29.52
CA PRO A 842 -4.94 -2.93 30.83
C PRO A 842 -3.48 -2.42 31.03
N GLN A 843 -3.03 -1.67 32.05
CA GLN A 843 -3.53 -0.69 33.03
C GLN A 843 -2.29 -0.20 33.86
N LYS A 844 -2.33 1.04 34.39
CA LYS A 844 -1.50 1.70 35.44
C LYS A 844 -0.11 2.24 35.07
N SER A 845 -0.03 3.51 34.65
CA SER A 845 1.14 4.36 34.96
C SER A 845 0.84 5.23 36.20
N SER A 846 1.11 4.69 37.38
CA SER A 846 1.32 5.55 38.55
C SER A 846 2.76 6.03 38.52
N SER A 847 3.00 7.21 37.95
CA SER A 847 4.30 7.88 38.12
C SER A 847 4.49 8.17 39.61
N PRO A 848 5.64 7.82 40.21
CA PRO A 848 5.95 8.20 41.57
C PRO A 848 5.96 9.73 41.67
N GLU A 849 5.39 10.24 42.76
CA GLU A 849 5.52 11.66 43.12
C GLU A 849 7.02 12.02 43.24
N GLY A 850 7.45 13.00 42.43
CA GLY A 850 8.55 13.88 42.79
C GLY A 850 9.95 13.50 42.32
N ASP A 851 10.22 13.59 41.02
CA ASP A 851 11.51 14.11 40.54
C ASP A 851 11.31 14.78 39.18
N SER A 852 11.51 16.10 39.11
CA SER A 852 11.52 16.84 37.85
C SER A 852 12.68 16.36 36.97
N ALA A 853 12.48 16.23 35.66
CA ALA A 853 13.52 15.88 34.71
C ALA A 853 14.73 16.82 34.86
N LYS A 854 15.93 16.24 35.04
CA LYS A 854 17.17 17.01 35.18
C LYS A 854 17.63 17.64 33.87
N TRP A 855 17.24 17.02 32.75
CA TRP A 855 17.58 17.45 31.40
C TRP A 855 16.32 17.88 30.65
N ARG A 856 16.44 18.90 29.80
CA ARG A 856 15.41 19.33 28.87
C ARG A 856 16.02 19.65 27.51
N PRO A 857 15.25 19.55 26.41
CA PRO A 857 15.66 20.10 25.13
C PRO A 857 16.02 21.59 25.25
N VAL A 858 17.08 21.98 24.56
CA VAL A 858 17.46 23.39 24.42
C VAL A 858 16.49 24.10 23.49
N THR A 859 16.20 25.37 23.79
CA THR A 859 15.45 26.24 22.88
C THR A 859 16.34 26.71 21.73
N GLU A 860 15.74 27.25 20.67
CA GLU A 860 16.44 27.77 19.49
C GLU A 860 17.41 28.94 19.78
N TRP A 861 17.43 29.45 21.01
CA TRP A 861 18.26 30.57 21.49
C TRP A 861 19.33 30.14 22.52
N GLU A 862 19.32 28.86 22.91
CA GLU A 862 20.26 28.30 23.88
C GLU A 862 21.31 27.44 23.17
N THR A 863 22.53 27.40 23.72
CA THR A 863 23.59 26.55 23.19
C THR A 863 23.73 25.30 24.06
N PRO A 864 23.60 24.10 23.48
CA PRO A 864 23.85 22.84 24.18
C PRO A 864 25.34 22.43 24.21
N ILE A 865 26.22 23.27 23.67
CA ILE A 865 27.67 23.05 23.58
C ILE A 865 28.32 23.44 24.91
N TRP A 866 29.09 22.53 25.51
CA TRP A 866 29.80 22.76 26.77
C TRP A 866 31.32 22.92 26.60
N GLY A 867 31.84 22.76 25.38
CA GLY A 867 33.23 23.07 25.05
C GLY A 867 33.58 22.83 23.58
N TRP A 868 34.77 23.23 23.18
CA TRP A 868 35.32 22.98 21.84
C TRP A 868 36.72 22.39 21.91
N LEU A 869 37.07 21.64 20.86
CA LEU A 869 38.34 20.95 20.70
C LEU A 869 38.95 21.31 19.34
N ILE A 870 40.25 21.61 19.31
CA ILE A 870 41.01 21.74 18.06
C ILE A 870 42.30 20.92 18.20
N THR A 871 42.55 20.06 17.21
CA THR A 871 43.80 19.30 17.08
C THR A 871 44.89 20.23 16.53
N ASN A 872 45.94 20.47 17.32
CA ASN A 872 47.10 21.22 16.89
C ASN A 872 48.20 20.25 16.43
N TYR A 873 48.25 20.01 15.12
CA TYR A 873 49.24 19.11 14.50
C TYR A 873 50.69 19.58 14.66
N ALA A 874 50.94 20.89 14.80
CA ALA A 874 52.29 21.42 14.90
C ALA A 874 52.94 21.10 16.25
N ASP A 875 52.15 21.13 17.33
CA ASP A 875 52.63 20.94 18.71
C ASP A 875 52.24 19.58 19.31
N TYR A 876 51.62 18.69 18.52
CA TYR A 876 51.04 17.41 19.00
C TYR A 876 50.20 17.62 20.27
N GLY A 877 49.26 18.56 20.21
CA GLY A 877 48.44 18.98 21.37
C GLY A 877 46.98 19.20 21.03
N ILE A 878 46.12 19.04 22.03
CA ILE A 878 44.68 19.30 21.94
C ILE A 878 44.38 20.63 22.63
N GLN A 879 43.88 21.59 21.87
CA GLN A 879 43.44 22.89 22.38
C GLN A 879 41.96 22.82 22.75
N LEU A 880 41.64 23.21 23.98
CA LEU A 880 40.30 23.20 24.54
C LEU A 880 39.82 24.65 24.69
N PHE A 881 38.57 24.90 24.30
CA PHE A 881 37.92 26.21 24.42
C PHE A 881 36.60 26.09 25.17
N LEU A 882 36.23 27.16 25.86
CA LEU A 882 34.93 27.32 26.53
C LEU A 882 33.79 27.40 25.51
N PRO A 883 32.51 27.18 25.92
CA PRO A 883 31.35 27.21 25.02
C PRO A 883 31.27 28.44 24.09
N ASN A 884 31.71 29.59 24.61
CA ASN A 884 31.71 30.86 23.90
C ASN A 884 32.86 31.02 22.90
N GLY A 885 33.77 30.05 22.76
CA GLY A 885 34.96 30.08 21.89
C GLY A 885 36.22 30.68 22.54
N THR A 886 36.17 31.05 23.83
CA THR A 886 37.36 31.55 24.55
C THR A 886 38.33 30.40 24.84
N PHE A 887 39.61 30.61 24.57
CA PHE A 887 40.63 29.60 24.84
C PHE A 887 40.70 29.27 26.34
N TYR A 888 40.66 27.97 26.62
CA TYR A 888 40.66 27.47 27.98
C TYR A 888 42.04 26.95 28.37
N ARG A 889 42.55 25.96 27.62
CA ARG A 889 43.79 25.25 27.94
C ARG A 889 44.28 24.41 26.76
N GLU A 890 45.57 24.11 26.70
CA GLU A 890 46.12 23.09 25.80
C GLU A 890 46.74 21.93 26.59
N VAL A 891 46.49 20.70 26.14
CA VAL A 891 47.10 19.46 26.65
C VAL A 891 47.95 18.85 25.53
N ARG A 892 49.23 18.63 25.80
CA ARG A 892 50.19 18.15 24.77
C ARG A 892 51.01 16.95 25.25
N PHE A 893 51.53 16.19 24.29
CA PHE A 893 52.52 15.15 24.57
C PHE A 893 53.86 15.77 24.97
N GLY A 894 54.48 15.31 26.07
CA GLY A 894 55.81 15.76 26.49
C GLY A 894 56.00 15.87 28.01
N GLY A 895 57.19 16.27 28.46
CA GLY A 895 57.55 16.42 29.88
C GLY A 895 57.89 15.10 30.61
N PRO A 896 58.37 15.14 31.86
CA PRO A 896 58.83 13.96 32.61
C PRO A 896 57.72 12.97 32.98
N LEU A 897 56.44 13.38 32.87
CA LEU A 897 55.26 12.56 33.16
C LEU A 897 54.57 12.04 31.88
N GLY A 898 55.12 12.30 30.68
CA GLY A 898 54.56 11.88 29.39
C GLY A 898 53.49 12.81 28.81
N THR A 899 52.85 13.64 29.63
CA THR A 899 51.91 14.70 29.26
C THR A 899 52.30 16.03 29.91
N LEU A 900 52.11 17.14 29.18
CA LEU A 900 52.25 18.50 29.70
C LEU A 900 50.88 19.19 29.57
N SER A 901 50.22 19.40 30.71
CA SER A 901 49.07 20.31 30.75
C SER A 901 49.58 21.73 30.98
N SER A 902 49.35 22.64 30.03
CA SER A 902 49.66 24.06 30.18
C SER A 902 48.88 24.67 31.36
N PRO A 903 49.22 25.79 32.03
CA PRO A 903 48.34 26.37 33.05
C PRO A 903 46.94 26.68 32.47
N THR A 904 45.87 26.48 33.25
CA THR A 904 44.52 26.93 32.86
C THR A 904 44.55 28.43 32.59
N TRP A 905 43.87 28.91 31.55
CA TRP A 905 43.85 30.32 31.13
C TRP A 905 45.22 30.83 30.65
N LEU A 906 45.67 30.38 29.47
CA LEU A 906 46.74 31.07 28.74
C LEU A 906 46.12 31.96 27.66
N PRO A 907 46.63 33.19 27.43
CA PRO A 907 47.85 33.77 27.99
C PRO A 907 47.68 34.51 29.34
N PHE A 908 46.49 34.50 29.97
CA PHE A 908 46.20 35.28 31.19
C PHE A 908 45.73 34.40 32.35
N SER A 909 46.47 34.39 33.46
CA SER A 909 46.14 33.60 34.65
C SER A 909 44.69 33.79 35.12
N PRO A 910 44.02 32.73 35.63
CA PRO A 910 42.71 32.88 36.25
C PRO A 910 42.79 33.83 37.43
N ASP A 911 41.69 34.52 37.70
CA ASP A 911 41.52 35.26 38.95
C ASP A 911 41.66 34.25 40.11
N GLN A 912 42.58 34.50 41.06
CA GLN A 912 42.91 33.53 42.12
C GLN A 912 41.72 33.26 43.07
N ASP A 913 40.67 34.06 42.98
CA ASP A 913 39.43 33.97 43.77
C ASP A 913 38.23 33.41 42.97
N ALA A 914 38.41 32.97 41.71
CA ALA A 914 37.32 32.43 40.90
C ALA A 914 36.92 31.02 41.37
N GLN A 915 35.72 30.90 41.95
CA GLN A 915 35.07 29.61 42.23
C GLN A 915 34.84 28.83 40.91
N PRO A 916 34.86 27.47 40.92
CA PRO A 916 34.53 26.67 39.74
C PRO A 916 33.13 27.04 39.23
N ASN A 917 33.04 27.52 37.99
CA ASN A 917 31.75 27.81 37.38
C ASN A 917 31.04 26.47 37.11
N PRO A 918 29.75 26.27 37.50
CA PRO A 918 28.98 25.10 37.11
C PRO A 918 29.08 24.79 35.60
N ASP A 919 29.18 25.82 34.75
CA ASP A 919 29.26 25.70 33.29
C ASP A 919 30.57 25.07 32.77
N THR A 920 31.66 25.02 33.57
CA THR A 920 32.94 24.42 33.15
C THR A 920 33.18 23.03 33.72
N ARG A 921 32.30 22.53 34.61
CA ARG A 921 32.49 21.26 35.35
C ARG A 921 32.77 20.06 34.44
N GLN A 922 32.02 19.93 33.33
CA GLN A 922 32.19 18.83 32.38
C GLN A 922 33.52 18.92 31.62
N LEU A 923 33.91 20.14 31.23
CA LEU A 923 35.19 20.42 30.58
C LEU A 923 36.37 20.16 31.49
N ASP A 924 36.27 20.55 32.77
CA ASP A 924 37.28 20.29 33.79
C ASP A 924 37.48 18.79 34.05
N ALA A 925 36.40 18.01 34.08
CA ALA A 925 36.45 16.57 34.22
C ALA A 925 37.16 15.91 33.01
N LEU A 926 36.86 16.35 31.78
CA LEU A 926 37.54 15.88 30.58
C LEU A 926 39.03 16.26 30.58
N VAL A 927 39.38 17.50 30.96
CA VAL A 927 40.77 17.97 31.07
C VAL A 927 41.56 17.11 32.05
N ALA A 928 40.96 16.75 33.20
CA ALA A 928 41.60 15.90 34.19
C ALA A 928 41.93 14.50 33.63
N LYS A 929 41.05 13.94 32.78
CA LYS A 929 41.30 12.67 32.09
C LYS A 929 42.35 12.80 31.00
N LEU A 930 42.32 13.87 30.19
CA LEU A 930 43.32 14.13 29.14
C LEU A 930 44.74 14.34 29.69
N ALA A 931 44.90 14.64 30.98
CA ALA A 931 46.21 14.68 31.62
C ALA A 931 46.85 13.28 31.75
N ASP A 932 46.08 12.20 31.67
CA ASP A 932 46.60 10.83 31.64
C ASP A 932 47.20 10.49 30.26
N PRO A 933 48.45 9.98 30.18
CA PRO A 933 49.10 9.68 28.91
C PRO A 933 48.41 8.62 28.05
N GLU A 934 47.80 7.59 28.66
CA GLU A 934 47.07 6.57 27.89
C GLU A 934 45.77 7.16 27.33
N TYR A 935 45.05 7.92 28.15
CA TYR A 935 43.81 8.57 27.76
C TYR A 935 44.04 9.57 26.61
N LEU A 936 45.07 10.42 26.71
CA LEU A 936 45.43 11.39 25.68
C LEU A 936 45.79 10.72 24.35
N ARG A 937 46.53 9.61 24.41
CA ARG A 937 46.91 8.84 23.21
C ARG A 937 45.69 8.26 22.50
N GLY A 938 44.77 7.65 23.24
CA GLY A 938 43.51 7.15 22.68
C GLY A 938 42.66 8.27 22.10
N PHE A 939 42.50 9.36 22.82
CA PHE A 939 41.72 10.51 22.36
C PHE A 939 42.30 11.14 21.08
N TRP A 940 43.62 11.36 21.03
CA TRP A 940 44.31 11.88 19.86
C TRP A 940 44.12 10.97 18.63
N TYR A 941 44.25 9.66 18.81
CA TYR A 941 44.04 8.68 17.74
C TYR A 941 42.63 8.77 17.15
N MET A 942 41.60 8.79 18.01
CA MET A 942 40.21 8.93 17.58
C MET A 942 39.97 10.24 16.81
N ALA A 943 40.38 11.37 17.38
CA ALA A 943 40.14 12.69 16.79
C ALA A 943 40.79 12.83 15.40
N THR A 944 42.07 12.46 15.28
CA THR A 944 42.80 12.55 14.01
C THR A 944 42.27 11.58 12.96
N THR A 945 41.87 10.36 13.36
CA THR A 945 41.30 9.37 12.44
C THR A 945 39.90 9.78 11.95
N ALA A 946 39.11 10.44 12.81
CA ALA A 946 37.81 10.98 12.44
C ALA A 946 37.96 12.17 11.47
N GLU A 947 38.89 13.08 11.73
CA GLU A 947 39.14 14.25 10.87
C GLU A 947 39.56 13.88 9.43
N GLU A 948 40.25 12.74 9.24
CA GLU A 948 40.58 12.21 7.90
C GLU A 948 39.34 11.74 7.10
N LYS A 949 38.26 11.39 7.79
CA LYS A 949 37.04 10.79 7.21
C LYS A 949 35.88 11.77 7.10
N LEU A 950 35.80 12.74 8.00
CA LEU A 950 34.76 13.77 8.02
C LEU A 950 34.81 14.66 6.76
N PRO A 951 33.67 15.19 6.32
CA PRO A 951 33.62 16.09 5.16
C PRO A 951 34.44 17.36 5.40
N ALA A 952 34.95 17.95 4.32
CA ALA A 952 35.65 19.22 4.39
C ALA A 952 34.75 20.30 4.99
N ALA A 953 35.32 21.14 5.85
CA ALA A 953 34.57 22.24 6.46
C ALA A 953 33.98 23.18 5.37
N PRO A 954 32.79 23.76 5.59
CA PRO A 954 32.18 24.68 4.63
C PRO A 954 33.13 25.84 4.26
N SER A 955 33.02 26.37 3.04
CA SER A 955 33.85 27.51 2.61
C SER A 955 33.78 28.75 3.52
N ALA A 956 32.66 28.93 4.24
CA ALA A 956 32.51 29.96 5.27
C ALA A 956 33.50 29.79 6.43
N TYR A 957 33.88 28.55 6.77
CA TYR A 957 34.85 28.27 7.83
C TYR A 957 36.26 28.80 7.49
N ALA A 958 36.64 28.84 6.21
CA ALA A 958 37.94 29.35 5.78
C ALA A 958 38.14 30.86 6.06
N GLN A 959 37.11 31.57 6.51
CA GLN A 959 37.18 32.98 6.89
C GLN A 959 37.69 33.20 8.32
N PHE A 960 37.70 32.16 9.16
CA PHE A 960 38.12 32.26 10.57
C PHE A 960 39.61 31.91 10.73
N VAL A 961 40.29 32.59 11.67
CA VAL A 961 41.75 32.45 11.87
C VAL A 961 42.16 31.04 12.32
N ASN A 962 41.28 30.36 13.05
CA ASN A 962 41.48 28.98 13.51
C ASN A 962 41.49 27.94 12.38
N SER A 963 40.99 28.27 11.18
CA SER A 963 41.02 27.36 10.03
C SER A 963 42.43 26.98 9.58
N ILE A 964 43.45 27.71 10.05
CA ILE A 964 44.87 27.46 9.79
C ILE A 964 45.43 26.36 10.71
N VAL A 965 44.85 26.16 11.91
CA VAL A 965 45.36 25.23 12.92
C VAL A 965 44.77 23.83 12.75
N GLY A 966 43.44 23.75 12.65
CA GLY A 966 42.71 22.47 12.56
C GLY A 966 41.22 22.67 12.39
N LYS A 967 40.49 21.57 12.19
CA LYS A 967 39.01 21.57 12.18
C LYS A 967 38.51 21.54 13.63
N PRO A 968 37.47 22.31 14.00
CA PRO A 968 36.99 22.32 15.37
C PRO A 968 35.95 21.21 15.56
N LEU A 969 36.09 20.47 16.66
CA LEU A 969 35.08 19.51 17.13
C LEU A 969 34.31 20.12 18.31
N ALA A 970 33.00 19.90 18.35
CA ALA A 970 32.13 20.38 19.43
C ALA A 970 31.94 19.30 20.49
N LEU A 971 31.92 19.72 21.76
CA LEU A 971 31.50 18.92 22.91
C LEU A 971 30.07 19.31 23.31
N HIS A 972 29.15 18.36 23.25
CA HIS A 972 27.72 18.63 23.25
C HIS A 972 26.92 17.57 24.01
N ASN A 973 25.77 17.90 24.59
CA ASN A 973 24.88 16.92 25.24
C ASN A 973 23.66 16.62 24.36
N THR A 974 23.47 15.35 24.01
CA THR A 974 22.36 14.86 23.18
C THR A 974 21.41 14.00 24.00
N GLY A 975 20.13 13.97 23.64
CA GLY A 975 19.12 13.13 24.28
C GLY A 975 18.31 12.37 23.24
N TRP A 976 18.28 11.05 23.37
CA TRP A 976 17.58 10.13 22.46
C TRP A 976 16.56 9.28 23.23
N SER A 977 15.46 8.93 22.59
CA SER A 977 14.44 8.04 23.14
C SER A 977 13.61 7.43 22.00
N LEU A 978 12.93 6.31 22.27
CA LEU A 978 11.96 5.73 21.35
C LEU A 978 10.56 5.82 21.99
N GLU A 979 9.75 6.74 21.49
CA GLU A 979 8.38 6.96 21.93
C GLU A 979 7.42 6.35 20.91
N LEU A 980 6.41 5.65 21.41
CA LEU A 980 5.31 5.14 20.58
C LEU A 980 4.37 6.29 20.21
N ASP A 981 3.83 6.26 19.01
CA ASP A 981 2.82 7.23 18.56
C ASP A 981 1.50 7.09 19.35
N GLY A 982 1.19 5.85 19.77
CA GLY A 982 -0.01 5.51 20.53
C GLY A 982 0.24 4.49 21.66
N PRO A 983 -0.81 4.15 22.44
CA PRO A 983 -0.70 3.10 23.43
C PRO A 983 -0.34 1.75 22.79
N PRO A 984 0.42 0.88 23.48
CA PRO A 984 0.73 -0.46 22.99
C PRO A 984 -0.53 -1.24 22.58
N LEU A 985 -0.46 -1.94 21.46
CA LEU A 985 -1.53 -2.84 21.03
C LEU A 985 -1.66 -4.04 21.97
N GLU A 986 -2.88 -4.55 22.07
CA GLU A 986 -3.22 -5.73 22.85
C GLU A 986 -3.97 -6.76 22.00
N ILE A 987 -4.09 -7.98 22.52
CA ILE A 987 -4.88 -9.04 21.90
C ILE A 987 -6.33 -8.57 21.70
N GLN A 988 -6.80 -8.61 20.46
CA GLN A 988 -8.17 -8.23 20.11
C GLN A 988 -9.12 -9.43 20.16
N SER A 989 -8.61 -10.65 19.99
CA SER A 989 -9.45 -11.84 20.04
C SER A 989 -10.16 -11.98 21.39
N THR A 990 -11.47 -12.22 21.33
CA THR A 990 -12.29 -12.47 22.52
C THR A 990 -12.28 -13.93 22.97
N ARG A 991 -11.54 -14.80 22.25
CA ARG A 991 -11.61 -16.27 22.43
C ARG A 991 -10.23 -16.94 22.30
N SER A 992 -9.35 -16.65 23.25
CA SER A 992 -8.03 -17.29 23.42
C SER A 992 -7.86 -17.85 24.83
N GLU A 993 -7.11 -18.95 24.97
CA GLU A 993 -6.70 -19.48 26.28
C GLU A 993 -5.57 -18.63 26.89
N VAL A 994 -4.63 -18.16 26.06
CA VAL A 994 -3.52 -17.30 26.46
C VAL A 994 -3.78 -15.87 25.98
N MET A 995 -3.97 -14.94 26.91
CA MET A 995 -4.35 -13.54 26.64
C MET A 995 -3.20 -12.53 26.81
N SER A 996 -2.03 -12.99 27.27
CA SER A 996 -0.87 -12.13 27.49
C SER A 996 0.30 -12.61 26.64
N PRO A 997 0.96 -11.71 25.87
CA PRO A 997 2.12 -12.08 25.09
C PRO A 997 3.30 -12.43 26.00
N GLU A 998 4.23 -13.24 25.47
CA GLU A 998 5.42 -13.72 26.18
C GLU A 998 6.43 -12.60 26.44
N CYS A 999 6.36 -11.52 25.66
CA CYS A 999 7.17 -10.31 25.80
C CYS A 999 6.26 -9.09 25.60
N GLN A 1000 6.26 -8.15 26.54
CA GLN A 1000 5.47 -6.91 26.46
C GLN A 1000 6.21 -5.82 25.66
N LEU A 1001 5.48 -4.97 24.94
CA LEU A 1001 6.08 -3.89 24.14
C LEU A 1001 6.83 -2.85 24.99
N THR A 1002 6.26 -2.52 26.14
CA THR A 1002 6.78 -1.50 27.06
C THR A 1002 7.15 -2.13 28.39
N GLN A 1003 8.01 -1.45 29.14
CA GLN A 1003 8.41 -1.90 30.47
C GLN A 1003 7.20 -1.99 31.42
N PRO A 1004 7.04 -3.09 32.18
CA PRO A 1004 6.00 -3.18 33.19
C PRO A 1004 6.07 -2.02 34.19
N SER A 1005 4.92 -1.45 34.52
CA SER A 1005 4.85 -0.30 35.43
C SER A 1005 5.07 -0.68 36.90
N ASP A 1006 4.89 -1.96 37.24
CA ASP A 1006 5.25 -2.51 38.55
C ASP A 1006 6.70 -3.04 38.49
N PRO A 1007 7.64 -2.46 39.26
CA PRO A 1007 9.04 -2.92 39.29
C PRO A 1007 9.22 -4.38 39.76
N SER A 1008 8.20 -4.97 40.39
CA SER A 1008 8.21 -6.38 40.81
C SER A 1008 7.78 -7.35 39.71
N ASP A 1009 7.19 -6.85 38.62
CA ASP A 1009 6.84 -7.65 37.45
C ASP A 1009 8.09 -7.95 36.61
N GLN A 1010 8.42 -9.24 36.51
CA GLN A 1010 9.58 -9.74 35.76
C GLN A 1010 9.23 -10.16 34.33
N THR A 1011 8.05 -9.80 33.83
CA THR A 1011 7.66 -10.09 32.45
C THR A 1011 8.68 -9.48 31.48
N PRO A 1012 9.23 -10.26 30.54
CA PRO A 1012 10.15 -9.74 29.53
C PRO A 1012 9.51 -8.60 28.73
N PHE A 1013 10.33 -7.62 28.33
CA PHE A 1013 9.89 -6.51 27.50
C PHE A 1013 10.93 -6.18 26.42
N TYR A 1014 10.47 -5.53 25.34
CA TYR A 1014 11.34 -5.21 24.21
C TYR A 1014 12.33 -4.08 24.53
N GLN A 1015 13.57 -4.27 24.11
CA GLN A 1015 14.63 -3.25 24.12
C GLN A 1015 15.34 -3.26 22.77
N PHE A 1016 15.50 -2.09 22.16
CA PHE A 1016 16.05 -1.95 20.83
C PHE A 1016 17.43 -1.33 20.85
N GLN A 1017 18.37 -2.00 20.20
CA GLN A 1017 19.63 -1.42 19.80
C GLN A 1017 19.39 -0.36 18.72
N VAL A 1018 19.91 0.84 18.95
CA VAL A 1018 19.93 1.93 17.96
C VAL A 1018 21.38 2.34 17.76
N ARG A 1019 21.81 2.38 16.50
CA ARG A 1019 23.15 2.84 16.15
C ARG A 1019 23.13 4.36 16.02
N LEU A 1020 24.02 5.03 16.74
CA LEU A 1020 24.24 6.47 16.61
C LEU A 1020 25.49 6.70 15.75
N GLY A 1021 25.34 7.40 14.63
CA GLY A 1021 26.37 7.72 13.66
C GLY A 1021 26.76 6.58 12.71
N ASP A 1022 27.47 6.94 11.64
CA ASP A 1022 28.02 6.00 10.66
C ASP A 1022 29.40 6.49 10.18
N ARG A 1023 30.39 5.60 10.23
CA ARG A 1023 31.80 5.88 9.87
C ARG A 1023 31.97 6.18 8.39
N ASP A 1024 31.22 5.48 7.53
CA ASP A 1024 31.41 5.52 6.09
C ASP A 1024 30.43 6.50 5.40
N ALA A 1025 29.46 7.02 6.16
CA ALA A 1025 28.56 8.07 5.71
C ALA A 1025 29.24 9.44 5.76
N ALA A 1026 29.61 9.98 4.59
CA ALA A 1026 30.21 11.32 4.47
C ALA A 1026 29.31 12.47 4.97
N TYR A 1027 28.04 12.18 5.26
CA TYR A 1027 27.04 13.12 5.76
C TYR A 1027 26.79 12.98 7.27
N ASP A 1028 27.51 12.09 7.98
CA ASP A 1028 27.42 11.94 9.43
C ASP A 1028 28.60 12.60 10.17
N GLY A 1029 28.27 13.38 11.21
CA GLY A 1029 29.23 14.20 11.95
C GLY A 1029 29.71 13.59 13.27
N LEU A 1030 29.28 12.39 13.67
CA LEU A 1030 29.60 11.84 14.98
C LEU A 1030 31.04 11.31 15.04
N VAL A 1031 31.83 11.82 16.00
CA VAL A 1031 33.20 11.35 16.27
C VAL A 1031 33.22 10.31 17.38
N GLY A 1032 32.45 10.51 18.44
CA GLY A 1032 32.31 9.57 19.55
C GLY A 1032 31.35 10.11 20.61
N TYR A 1033 30.97 9.27 21.57
CA TYR A 1033 30.11 9.69 22.66
C TYR A 1033 30.44 8.99 23.99
N PHE A 1034 29.97 9.63 25.05
CA PHE A 1034 30.09 9.26 26.45
C PHE A 1034 28.70 8.89 26.98
N ASP A 1035 28.63 7.83 27.77
CA ASP A 1035 27.38 7.39 28.41
C ASP A 1035 27.11 8.17 29.71
N THR A 1036 25.90 8.08 30.26
CA THR A 1036 25.60 8.63 31.58
C THR A 1036 26.03 7.67 32.70
N THR A 1037 26.35 8.24 33.87
CA THR A 1037 26.67 7.44 35.06
C THR A 1037 25.47 6.64 35.58
N ALA A 1038 24.25 7.18 35.40
CA ALA A 1038 22.96 6.50 35.52
C ALA A 1038 21.86 7.36 34.85
N PRO A 1039 20.73 6.76 34.41
CA PRO A 1039 19.59 7.53 33.90
C PRO A 1039 19.10 8.57 34.93
N GLY A 1040 19.00 9.84 34.53
CA GLY A 1040 18.51 10.93 35.38
C GLY A 1040 19.56 11.68 36.20
N THR A 1041 20.86 11.36 36.09
CA THR A 1041 21.93 12.18 36.68
C THR A 1041 22.33 13.35 35.76
N ASP A 1042 22.94 14.40 36.32
CA ASP A 1042 23.53 15.51 35.56
C ASP A 1042 25.00 15.25 35.15
N GLU A 1043 25.53 14.05 35.45
CA GLU A 1043 26.94 13.67 35.28
C GLU A 1043 27.15 12.60 34.20
N ILE A 1044 28.00 12.94 33.23
CA ILE A 1044 28.40 12.09 32.11
C ILE A 1044 29.62 11.26 32.51
N ASN A 1045 29.64 9.99 32.13
CA ASN A 1045 30.77 9.09 32.34
C ASN A 1045 31.85 9.32 31.27
N ILE A 1046 32.90 10.05 31.65
CA ILE A 1046 34.05 10.39 30.78
C ILE A 1046 35.17 9.32 30.88
N ASP A 1047 34.94 8.18 31.54
CA ASP A 1047 35.97 7.13 31.64
C ASP A 1047 36.18 6.37 30.32
N LEU A 1048 35.14 6.27 29.50
CA LEU A 1048 35.11 5.48 28.27
C LEU A 1048 34.50 6.28 27.13
N ILE A 1049 35.07 6.17 25.93
CA ILE A 1049 34.57 6.82 24.71
C ILE A 1049 34.12 5.75 23.72
N LEU A 1050 32.84 5.75 23.40
CA LEU A 1050 32.25 4.90 22.37
C LEU A 1050 32.45 5.56 21.00
N THR A 1051 33.17 4.92 20.09
CA THR A 1051 33.52 5.51 18.78
C THR A 1051 33.72 4.47 17.68
N PHE A 1052 33.44 4.84 16.42
CA PHE A 1052 33.82 4.03 15.25
C PHE A 1052 35.32 4.14 14.89
N PHE A 1053 36.02 5.13 15.46
CA PHE A 1053 37.42 5.45 15.12
C PHE A 1053 38.43 4.84 16.11
N ALA A 1054 38.09 3.68 16.68
CA ALA A 1054 39.00 2.88 17.51
C ALA A 1054 39.82 1.88 16.66
N PRO A 1055 41.05 1.50 17.08
CA PRO A 1055 41.86 0.52 16.36
C PRO A 1055 41.16 -0.83 16.18
N GLU A 1056 41.40 -1.53 15.07
CA GLU A 1056 40.66 -2.77 14.77
C GLU A 1056 41.13 -4.02 15.53
N LYS A 1057 42.38 -4.02 16.02
CA LYS A 1057 43.03 -5.22 16.58
C LYS A 1057 43.60 -5.04 17.98
N ASP A 1058 43.69 -3.80 18.47
CA ASP A 1058 44.33 -3.48 19.75
C ASP A 1058 43.34 -2.70 20.63
N ASP A 1059 43.14 -3.18 21.86
CA ASP A 1059 42.38 -2.44 22.88
C ASP A 1059 43.15 -1.17 23.27
N MET A 1060 42.58 0.00 22.95
CA MET A 1060 43.20 1.29 23.22
C MET A 1060 42.29 2.11 24.14
N LYS A 1061 42.62 2.19 25.43
CA LYS A 1061 41.91 3.05 26.38
C LYS A 1061 42.07 4.53 25.98
N PRO A 1062 41.01 5.36 26.09
CA PRO A 1062 39.69 5.08 26.66
C PRO A 1062 38.67 4.62 25.61
N LEU A 1063 39.13 4.29 24.39
CA LEU A 1063 38.26 4.01 23.27
C LEU A 1063 37.67 2.60 23.39
N ARG A 1064 36.36 2.53 23.18
CA ARG A 1064 35.65 1.29 22.89
C ARG A 1064 35.05 1.42 21.51
N ARG A 1065 35.38 0.46 20.64
CA ARG A 1065 34.83 0.43 19.29
C ARG A 1065 33.32 0.35 19.37
N LEU A 1066 32.61 1.00 18.47
CA LEU A 1066 31.18 0.77 18.29
C LEU A 1066 30.99 -0.44 17.38
N ASN A 1067 30.42 -1.51 17.93
CA ASN A 1067 29.93 -2.66 17.17
C ASN A 1067 28.51 -3.05 17.64
N THR A 1068 27.97 -4.11 17.04
CA THR A 1068 26.67 -4.74 17.33
C THR A 1068 26.39 -4.98 18.82
N LYS A 1069 27.40 -5.13 19.67
CA LYS A 1069 27.23 -5.36 21.13
C LYS A 1069 27.24 -4.07 21.95
N GLU A 1070 27.77 -2.98 21.40
CA GLU A 1070 28.03 -1.72 22.10
C GLU A 1070 27.07 -0.60 21.72
N CYS A 1071 26.13 -0.87 20.81
CA CYS A 1071 25.03 0.05 20.51
C CYS A 1071 24.10 0.22 21.72
N PRO A 1072 23.63 1.45 22.01
CA PRO A 1072 22.74 1.73 23.12
C PRO A 1072 21.39 1.02 22.95
N LEU A 1073 20.86 0.53 24.07
CA LEU A 1073 19.54 -0.10 24.16
C LEU A 1073 18.50 0.91 24.65
N PHE A 1074 17.38 1.00 23.93
CA PHE A 1074 16.26 1.85 24.28
C PHE A 1074 15.03 1.00 24.59
N ALA A 1075 14.40 1.25 25.73
CA ALA A 1075 13.07 0.74 26.01
C ALA A 1075 12.02 1.65 25.38
N LEU A 1076 11.00 1.06 24.77
CA LEU A 1076 9.86 1.82 24.25
C LEU A 1076 9.03 2.36 25.41
N PHE A 1077 8.49 3.55 25.23
CA PHE A 1077 7.52 4.14 26.15
C PHE A 1077 6.40 4.84 25.39
N TRP A 1078 5.27 5.04 26.07
CA TRP A 1078 4.19 5.90 25.62
C TRP A 1078 3.73 6.74 26.79
N GLU A 1079 3.70 8.06 26.62
CA GLU A 1079 3.23 8.99 27.65
C GLU A 1079 1.86 9.54 27.25
N ALA A 1080 0.83 9.25 28.05
CA ALA A 1080 -0.52 9.68 27.73
C ALA A 1080 -0.73 11.18 28.05
N PRO A 1081 -1.18 12.00 27.07
CA PRO A 1081 -1.53 13.39 27.32
C PRO A 1081 -2.95 13.54 27.93
N PHE A 1082 -3.74 12.46 27.97
CA PHE A 1082 -5.13 12.45 28.45
C PHE A 1082 -5.40 11.27 29.41
N PRO A 1083 -6.49 11.32 30.20
CA PRO A 1083 -6.88 10.23 31.07
C PRO A 1083 -7.14 8.96 30.25
N THR A 1084 -6.40 7.88 30.53
CA THR A 1084 -6.59 6.61 29.83
C THR A 1084 -7.70 5.76 30.45
N GLU A 1085 -8.21 6.12 31.64
CA GLU A 1085 -9.26 5.40 32.36
C GLU A 1085 -10.55 6.20 32.48
N PRO A 1086 -11.71 5.51 32.50
CA PRO A 1086 -12.96 6.16 32.84
C PRO A 1086 -12.91 6.69 34.30
N PRO A 1087 -13.55 7.84 34.57
CA PRO A 1087 -14.21 8.72 33.60
C PRO A 1087 -13.19 9.50 32.75
N TYR A 1088 -13.28 9.35 31.43
CA TYR A 1088 -12.35 9.96 30.46
C TYR A 1088 -12.48 11.50 30.39
N ASN A 1089 -13.64 12.02 30.82
CA ASN A 1089 -14.02 13.43 30.68
C ASN A 1089 -13.65 14.25 31.94
N ASP A 1090 -12.89 13.67 32.86
CA ASP A 1090 -12.50 14.33 34.09
C ASP A 1090 -11.34 15.30 33.84
N SER A 1091 -11.68 16.58 33.72
CA SER A 1091 -10.71 17.68 33.55
C SER A 1091 -9.62 17.74 34.62
N SER A 1092 -9.84 17.17 35.81
CA SER A 1092 -8.85 17.14 36.89
C SER A 1092 -7.74 16.10 36.68
N ARG A 1093 -7.94 15.15 35.76
CA ARG A 1093 -6.99 14.09 35.39
C ARG A 1093 -6.19 14.44 34.12
N ILE A 1094 -6.50 15.55 33.47
CA ILE A 1094 -5.72 16.07 32.35
C ILE A 1094 -4.41 16.61 32.89
N VAL A 1095 -3.30 16.15 32.34
CA VAL A 1095 -1.97 16.60 32.77
C VAL A 1095 -1.65 17.91 32.07
N ASP A 1096 -1.16 18.90 32.82
CA ASP A 1096 -0.75 20.17 32.22
C ASP A 1096 0.49 19.99 31.34
N ALA A 1097 0.67 20.87 30.36
CA ALA A 1097 1.73 20.76 29.37
C ALA A 1097 3.14 20.68 29.99
N ALA A 1098 3.42 21.45 31.04
CA ALA A 1098 4.75 21.44 31.66
C ALA A 1098 5.05 20.11 32.34
N ARG A 1099 4.04 19.50 32.99
CA ARG A 1099 4.18 18.17 33.61
C ARG A 1099 4.19 17.04 32.57
N PHE A 1100 3.56 17.23 31.42
CA PHE A 1100 3.69 16.29 30.29
C PHE A 1100 5.12 16.33 29.74
N ASP A 1101 5.65 17.52 29.43
CA ASP A 1101 7.02 17.70 28.94
C ASP A 1101 8.05 17.13 29.91
N ASP A 1102 7.87 17.33 31.22
CA ASP A 1102 8.74 16.80 32.26
C ASP A 1102 8.76 15.27 32.28
N ARG A 1103 7.59 14.63 32.14
CA ARG A 1103 7.48 13.16 32.04
C ARG A 1103 8.17 12.64 30.78
N CYS A 1104 7.94 13.25 29.62
CA CYS A 1104 8.61 12.85 28.38
C CYS A 1104 10.14 13.04 28.47
N ASN A 1105 10.60 14.16 29.04
CA ASN A 1105 12.03 14.44 29.21
C ASN A 1105 12.72 13.45 30.15
N SER A 1106 12.01 12.94 31.17
CA SER A 1106 12.54 11.91 32.07
C SER A 1106 12.82 10.56 31.39
N ARG A 1107 12.26 10.32 30.19
CA ARG A 1107 12.42 9.08 29.41
C ARG A 1107 13.61 9.12 28.43
N ARG A 1108 14.29 10.27 28.30
CA ARG A 1108 15.43 10.43 27.38
C ARG A 1108 16.71 9.84 27.97
N SER A 1109 17.39 9.03 27.16
CA SER A 1109 18.79 8.64 27.44
C SER A 1109 19.70 9.77 26.98
N ILE A 1110 20.51 10.28 27.90
CA ILE A 1110 21.41 11.41 27.68
C ILE A 1110 22.82 10.91 27.38
N PHE A 1111 23.48 11.51 26.39
CA PHE A 1111 24.85 11.19 26.00
C PHE A 1111 25.65 12.48 25.80
N GLY A 1112 26.90 12.49 26.29
CA GLY A 1112 27.87 13.51 25.87
C GLY A 1112 28.45 13.12 24.52
N ALA A 1113 28.40 13.98 23.51
CA ALA A 1113 28.87 13.71 22.16
C ALA A 1113 30.05 14.60 21.78
N ILE A 1114 30.98 14.00 21.02
CA ILE A 1114 32.05 14.66 20.28
C ILE A 1114 31.61 14.60 18.81
N LEU A 1115 31.41 15.75 18.16
CA LEU A 1115 30.89 15.79 16.79
C LEU A 1115 31.45 16.96 15.98
N ASP A 1116 31.34 16.85 14.66
CA ASP A 1116 31.56 17.94 13.71
C ASP A 1116 30.36 18.92 13.76
N PRO A 1117 30.55 20.19 14.16
CA PRO A 1117 29.46 21.16 14.29
C PRO A 1117 28.78 21.51 12.95
N CYS A 1118 29.43 21.20 11.82
CA CYS A 1118 28.92 21.52 10.48
C CYS A 1118 28.12 20.37 9.84
N THR A 1119 28.15 19.18 10.44
CA THR A 1119 27.59 17.96 9.86
C THR A 1119 26.59 17.33 10.83
N PRO A 1120 25.38 16.95 10.40
CA PRO A 1120 24.40 16.34 11.30
C PRO A 1120 24.81 14.95 11.80
N VAL A 1121 24.24 14.53 12.94
CA VAL A 1121 24.37 13.17 13.49
C VAL A 1121 23.09 12.38 13.19
N HIS A 1122 23.24 11.14 12.73
CA HIS A 1122 22.13 10.28 12.35
C HIS A 1122 21.96 9.12 13.34
N ALA A 1123 20.71 8.74 13.61
CA ALA A 1123 20.38 7.54 14.35
C ALA A 1123 19.74 6.50 13.41
N TYR A 1124 20.18 5.25 13.51
CA TYR A 1124 19.77 4.13 12.65
C TYR A 1124 19.25 2.96 13.50
N SER A 1125 18.03 2.51 13.25
CA SER A 1125 17.45 1.33 13.92
C SER A 1125 17.07 0.21 12.95
N SER A 1126 17.13 0.47 11.63
CA SER A 1126 16.77 -0.44 10.52
C SER A 1126 15.30 -0.85 10.41
N PHE A 1127 14.51 -0.60 11.44
CA PHE A 1127 13.06 -0.58 11.36
C PHE A 1127 12.60 0.86 11.05
N LEU A 1128 13.11 1.89 11.75
CA LEU A 1128 12.75 3.30 11.53
C LEU A 1128 13.61 3.96 10.43
N PRO A 1129 13.06 4.94 9.69
CA PRO A 1129 13.85 5.88 8.91
C PRO A 1129 14.95 6.52 9.75
N PRO A 1130 16.13 6.81 9.18
CA PRO A 1130 17.18 7.50 9.90
C PRO A 1130 16.73 8.88 10.38
N VAL A 1131 16.89 9.15 11.68
CA VAL A 1131 16.55 10.46 12.28
C VAL A 1131 17.81 11.30 12.42
N VAL A 1132 17.68 12.60 12.12
CA VAL A 1132 18.80 13.55 12.06
C VAL A 1132 18.77 14.53 13.23
N LEU A 1133 19.90 14.69 13.91
CA LEU A 1133 20.15 15.74 14.89
C LEU A 1133 21.19 16.72 14.34
N SER A 1134 20.84 18.00 14.22
CA SER A 1134 21.73 19.04 13.71
C SER A 1134 21.79 20.25 14.64
N LEU A 1135 22.97 20.88 14.69
CA LEU A 1135 23.15 22.14 15.40
C LEU A 1135 22.78 23.31 14.49
N PRO A 1136 22.00 24.30 14.98
CA PRO A 1136 21.74 25.51 14.21
C PRO A 1136 23.04 26.25 13.86
N PRO A 1137 23.22 26.77 12.63
CA PRO A 1137 24.48 27.39 12.21
C PRO A 1137 24.97 28.53 13.11
N TRP A 1138 24.06 29.26 13.76
CA TRP A 1138 24.42 30.38 14.63
C TRP A 1138 25.17 29.94 15.89
N THR A 1139 25.00 28.69 16.34
CA THR A 1139 25.58 28.18 17.61
C THR A 1139 27.11 28.13 17.55
N TRP A 1140 27.67 27.82 16.38
CA TRP A 1140 29.11 27.74 16.19
C TRP A 1140 29.71 29.02 15.62
N LEU A 1141 29.01 29.79 14.77
CA LEU A 1141 29.53 31.04 14.18
C LEU A 1141 30.05 32.03 15.24
N LYS A 1142 29.27 32.25 16.30
CA LYS A 1142 29.64 33.17 17.40
C LYS A 1142 30.87 32.69 18.16
N ALA A 1143 31.03 31.38 18.34
CA ALA A 1143 32.20 30.82 19.01
C ALA A 1143 33.44 30.94 18.12
N MET A 1144 33.32 30.62 16.82
CA MET A 1144 34.43 30.70 15.85
C MET A 1144 34.98 32.13 15.70
N ASP A 1145 34.14 33.16 15.77
CA ASP A 1145 34.57 34.58 15.76
C ASP A 1145 35.51 34.93 16.91
N THR A 1146 35.37 34.25 18.06
CA THR A 1146 36.17 34.52 19.26
C THR A 1146 37.38 33.60 19.41
N MET A 1147 37.43 32.50 18.65
CA MET A 1147 38.52 31.53 18.74
C MET A 1147 39.80 32.12 18.18
N THR A 1148 40.82 32.21 19.02
CA THR A 1148 42.16 32.64 18.63
C THR A 1148 43.07 31.43 18.38
N ALA A 1149 43.84 31.47 17.29
CA ALA A 1149 44.87 30.48 17.00
C ALA A 1149 46.12 30.71 17.86
N PHE A 1150 46.59 29.66 18.54
CA PHE A 1150 47.84 29.69 19.31
C PHE A 1150 48.91 28.85 18.63
N PHE A 1151 50.11 29.42 18.51
CA PHE A 1151 51.30 28.74 18.01
C PHE A 1151 52.40 28.82 19.05
N HIS A 1152 53.13 27.72 19.28
CA HIS A 1152 54.34 27.76 20.06
C HIS A 1152 55.52 28.15 19.17
N ALA A 1153 56.18 29.27 19.48
CA ALA A 1153 57.53 29.51 19.02
C ALA A 1153 58.50 28.84 20.00
N GLY A 1154 59.43 28.03 19.48
CA GLY A 1154 60.40 27.25 20.26
C GLY A 1154 61.25 28.09 21.25
N PRO A 1155 62.09 27.45 22.08
CA PRO A 1155 62.73 28.12 23.21
C PRO A 1155 63.51 29.35 22.75
N LEU A 1156 63.04 30.53 23.15
CA LEU A 1156 63.84 31.75 23.10
C LEU A 1156 64.98 31.54 24.09
N THR A 1157 66.15 31.16 23.60
CA THR A 1157 67.39 31.22 24.37
C THR A 1157 67.76 32.69 24.60
N MET A 1158 67.04 33.36 25.50
CA MET A 1158 67.47 34.63 26.04
C MET A 1158 68.38 34.35 27.23
N PRO A 1159 69.65 34.82 27.22
CA PRO A 1159 70.46 34.79 28.42
C PRO A 1159 69.73 35.60 29.51
N LEU A 1160 69.55 35.00 30.70
CA LEU A 1160 68.82 35.57 31.83
C LEU A 1160 69.24 37.00 32.21
N ASN A 1161 70.42 37.44 31.78
CA ASN A 1161 71.02 38.73 32.13
C ASN A 1161 70.57 39.91 31.25
N ASP A 1162 69.85 39.67 30.14
CA ASP A 1162 69.43 40.72 29.20
C ASP A 1162 67.91 41.04 29.27
N VAL A 1163 67.19 40.53 30.27
CA VAL A 1163 65.78 40.88 30.51
C VAL A 1163 65.72 42.07 31.48
N PRO A 1164 65.37 43.29 31.04
CA PRO A 1164 65.14 44.40 31.96
C PRO A 1164 63.97 44.08 32.89
N GLY A 1165 64.09 44.49 34.16
CA GLY A 1165 63.03 44.31 35.16
C GLY A 1165 61.72 44.97 34.73
N TYR A 1166 60.61 44.32 35.07
CA TYR A 1166 59.25 44.80 34.79
C TYR A 1166 59.03 46.25 35.25
N ASP A 1167 58.67 47.14 34.31
CA ASP A 1167 58.31 48.53 34.58
C ASP A 1167 56.79 48.71 34.47
N ALA A 1168 56.14 48.83 35.63
CA ALA A 1168 54.70 49.02 35.75
C ALA A 1168 54.20 50.36 35.14
N ALA A 1169 55.09 51.31 34.85
CA ALA A 1169 54.70 52.62 34.30
C ALA A 1169 54.34 52.60 32.80
N GLN A 1170 54.67 51.53 32.06
CA GLN A 1170 54.36 51.43 30.63
C GLN A 1170 53.01 50.77 30.31
N HIS A 1171 52.21 50.40 31.31
CA HIS A 1171 50.95 49.67 31.13
C HIS A 1171 49.78 50.53 30.58
N SER A 1172 49.95 51.84 30.39
CA SER A 1172 48.87 52.70 29.88
C SER A 1172 49.10 53.13 28.44
N ALA A 1173 49.06 52.18 27.50
CA ALA A 1173 48.57 52.38 26.13
C ALA A 1173 48.63 51.07 25.32
N ARG A 1174 47.57 50.27 25.37
CA ARG A 1174 46.97 49.59 24.20
C ARG A 1174 45.66 48.93 24.55
#